data_AF-A0A8H7B826-F1
#
_entry.id   AF-A0A8H7B826-F1
#
_cell.length_a   1.000
_cell.length_b   1.000
_cell.length_c   1.000
_cell.angle_alpha   90.00
_cell.angle_beta   90.00
_cell.angle_gamma   90.00
#
_symmetry.space_group_name_H-M   'P 1'
#
loop_
_entity.id
_entity.type
_entity.pdbx_description
1 polymer ?
#
loop_
_entity_poly.entity_id
_entity_poly.type
_entity_poly.pdbx_seq_one_letter_code
_entity_poly.pdbx_strand_id
1 'polypeptide(L)'
;MAVENYDVVIVGAGPVGLCLSTCLARWGYKIKHIDNRPEPTATGRADGIQPRSLDLLRNMGLKRKIMEYEPAKVYEVAFWDPAQKGIHRTGTWASCPKFIDARYPFTTLLHQGLIERTFISDIEKNGSGIQRPWTIKGFKNDGKDPTYPVEVNLAHVDGTMEETVRAKYLFSGEGARSFVRDQLGVKMIYKDPIAHVWGVMDGVVRTNFPDIKMKCTIHSDNGSIMIIPRENNMVRLYIQVASSTDKDWDPRKQATAEDVQARAKKIFEPYTISWDRVEWYSVYPIGQGIAERYTLDERVFMGGDACHTHSPKAGQGMNTAFLDAVNFAWKIHHVESGWAPRSLLSTYESERKLIAETLLDFDARYAKLFSTRIPSAGEVAGASAKEAAEDNEFIKTFKASCEFTSGYGVAYKPNMVNWGPEHPAQHPLILSYEKGTTQRTGRIMTPATVTRVVDANVVHLEQEIPMNGSYRMFIFGGTLDKSATALKDLATQMSSPTSFFSTFLHRDLKEKDRYHEKHNPHTDFLSLALVFSQPRSSIHIDEQLPQPFNRYADHVYADDVWDQRVPDAKAAAHAKMGLDEERGGVVVVRPDGYVGVVVKLEEGKGTCDALDAWFSGVTGKKLGAGCYRALSKKIMAQRSLYVAGLVPLLFAVFYFQLGNLSNFYNYALQALQTPSASVARQAPTTGKPPIIMAATPAFSHMEKITTITEGLISLGYPVNFITGPDFKDTIEAMGATYISIEGQGNFILSEEDLATFVSLQGNELEVFATTAIFIKTIPRHYRTLQRTFQEFRDQYGEKEKMIYIFDFTFGGSYPVAYGAPGIRPDAAIAIGLAPYVAASNDTFPFRSGKHPDTSPESKRIHFEAQQAQNRDHPIDTPVNEAANAMLRQMNATRDLPGFNEMAASGSDIFLQYGVPAFEYERSDWRPNLKFMGAPVSVGIADHTLPEWWNDVLEAKAAGKKIVAVSSSSVVFDTSVLIKPALEAFGGRDDVFVIATLVTSDVETLDFEIPENTRVAKFIPLDLALPYVTVLVTNGGYGTVQQSLRAGVPMIISGIGQDKLHTGALINYKGFGIYNALPQVTAELLIESFDKMMGNATYHERLNVVKEDYAKYNAVEIVDETIRQVLNGEVDILL
;
A
#
# COMPACT_ATOMS: atom_id res chain seq x y z
N MET A 1 1.09 37.70 21.01
CA MET A 1 1.29 36.23 20.89
C MET A 1 2.74 35.98 20.50
N ALA A 2 3.34 34.88 20.95
CA ALA A 2 4.68 34.52 20.50
C ALA A 2 4.64 34.21 18.99
N VAL A 3 5.59 34.75 18.23
CA VAL A 3 5.70 34.47 16.80
C VAL A 3 6.15 33.01 16.62
N GLU A 4 5.38 32.22 15.88
CA GLU A 4 5.71 30.81 15.66
C GLU A 4 6.81 30.62 14.62
N ASN A 5 7.68 29.64 14.86
CA ASN A 5 8.78 29.27 13.97
C ASN A 5 8.47 27.97 13.20
N TYR A 6 8.87 27.94 11.93
CA TYR A 6 8.70 26.83 11.00
C TYR A 6 10.00 26.55 10.23
N ASP A 7 10.23 25.33 9.76
CA ASP A 7 11.35 25.08 8.86
C ASP A 7 11.06 25.67 7.49
N VAL A 8 9.85 25.47 6.97
CA VAL A 8 9.42 25.97 5.67
C VAL A 8 7.99 26.51 5.73
N VAL A 9 7.77 27.69 5.17
CA VAL A 9 6.43 28.19 4.80
C VAL A 9 6.21 27.92 3.32
N ILE A 10 5.13 27.22 2.97
CA ILE A 10 4.74 26.90 1.60
C ILE A 10 3.46 27.65 1.27
N VAL A 11 3.49 28.47 0.22
CA VAL A 11 2.33 29.25 -0.23
C VAL A 11 1.79 28.66 -1.53
N GLY A 12 0.58 28.12 -1.49
CA GLY A 12 -0.08 27.45 -2.62
C GLY A 12 -0.05 25.92 -2.48
N ALA A 13 -1.23 25.32 -2.45
CA ALA A 13 -1.49 23.88 -2.43
C ALA A 13 -1.93 23.37 -3.82
N GLY A 14 -1.23 23.81 -4.86
CA GLY A 14 -1.22 23.12 -6.16
C GLY A 14 -0.23 21.94 -6.16
N PRO A 15 -0.01 21.28 -7.31
CA PRO A 15 0.82 20.07 -7.40
C PRO A 15 2.25 20.22 -6.84
N VAL A 16 2.91 21.35 -7.07
CA VAL A 16 4.27 21.61 -6.56
C VAL A 16 4.29 21.72 -5.03
N GLY A 17 3.36 22.51 -4.44
CA GLY A 17 3.33 22.73 -2.99
C GLY A 17 2.91 21.49 -2.23
N LEU A 18 1.92 20.74 -2.75
CA LEU A 18 1.49 19.47 -2.17
C LEU A 18 2.60 18.42 -2.20
N CYS A 19 3.25 18.24 -3.36
CA CYS A 19 4.35 17.29 -3.48
C CYS A 19 5.53 17.65 -2.55
N LEU A 20 5.86 18.95 -2.44
CA LEU A 20 6.90 19.43 -1.53
C LEU A 20 6.53 19.14 -0.07
N SER A 21 5.31 19.47 0.35
CA SER A 21 4.84 19.25 1.72
C SER A 21 4.81 17.76 2.06
N THR A 22 4.42 16.87 1.14
CA THR A 22 4.45 15.42 1.34
C THR A 22 5.87 14.92 1.63
N CYS A 23 6.87 15.33 0.84
CA CYS A 23 8.26 14.93 1.08
C CYS A 23 8.74 15.41 2.46
N LEU A 24 8.51 16.68 2.78
CA LEU A 24 9.01 17.28 4.01
C LEU A 24 8.29 16.77 5.27
N ALA A 25 6.97 16.53 5.19
CA ALA A 25 6.19 16.00 6.31
C ALA A 25 6.67 14.60 6.69
N ARG A 26 6.93 13.73 5.71
CA ARG A 26 7.48 12.38 5.92
C ARG A 26 8.88 12.37 6.54
N TRP A 27 9.66 13.42 6.30
CA TRP A 27 11.00 13.59 6.89
C TRP A 27 10.98 14.39 8.20
N GLY A 28 9.79 14.68 8.76
CA GLY A 28 9.63 15.27 10.08
C GLY A 28 9.88 16.78 10.18
N TYR A 29 9.84 17.52 9.06
CA TYR A 29 9.99 18.98 9.08
C TYR A 29 8.72 19.67 9.56
N LYS A 30 8.88 20.79 10.28
CA LYS A 30 7.75 21.63 10.71
C LYS A 30 7.35 22.59 9.58
N ILE A 31 6.18 22.38 8.99
CA ILE A 31 5.73 23.08 7.79
C ILE A 31 4.51 23.95 8.09
N LYS A 32 4.49 25.16 7.53
CA LYS A 32 3.27 26.00 7.42
C LYS A 32 2.84 26.01 5.97
N HIS A 33 1.83 25.22 5.60
CA HIS A 33 1.31 25.17 4.24
C HIS A 33 -0.04 25.89 4.16
N ILE A 34 -0.12 26.93 3.33
CA ILE A 34 -1.35 27.70 3.12
C ILE A 34 -1.84 27.63 1.66
N ASP A 35 -3.14 27.79 1.44
CA ASP A 35 -3.73 28.05 0.12
C ASP A 35 -4.94 28.99 0.25
N ASN A 36 -5.13 29.86 -0.74
CA ASN A 36 -6.19 30.87 -0.71
C ASN A 36 -7.54 30.31 -1.18
N ARG A 37 -7.57 29.14 -1.81
CA ARG A 37 -8.81 28.45 -2.15
C ARG A 37 -9.35 27.77 -0.89
N PRO A 38 -10.68 27.78 -0.68
CA PRO A 38 -11.29 27.13 0.47
C PRO A 38 -11.18 25.60 0.42
N GLU A 39 -11.15 25.03 -0.80
CA GLU A 39 -11.16 23.59 -1.04
C GLU A 39 -10.10 23.19 -2.08
N PRO A 40 -9.73 21.89 -2.15
CA PRO A 40 -8.99 21.35 -3.29
C PRO A 40 -9.70 21.64 -4.63
N THR A 41 -8.98 21.48 -5.74
CA THR A 41 -9.51 21.75 -7.08
C THR A 41 -10.83 20.99 -7.31
N ALA A 42 -11.95 21.71 -7.37
CA ALA A 42 -13.29 21.11 -7.49
C ALA A 42 -13.54 20.56 -8.91
N THR A 43 -13.25 21.35 -9.94
CA THR A 43 -13.30 20.95 -11.35
C THR A 43 -12.25 21.71 -12.18
N GLY A 44 -11.89 21.17 -13.34
CA GLY A 44 -10.93 21.80 -14.27
C GLY A 44 -9.46 21.73 -13.83
N ARG A 45 -8.56 22.38 -14.60
CA ARG A 45 -7.07 22.36 -14.48
C ARG A 45 -6.40 21.08 -15.00
N ALA A 46 -5.25 20.64 -14.49
CA ALA A 46 -4.46 19.56 -15.07
C ALA A 46 -5.15 18.19 -14.95
N ASP A 47 -4.70 17.20 -15.73
CA ASP A 47 -5.20 15.82 -15.66
C ASP A 47 -4.15 14.76 -16.00
N GLY A 48 -3.18 15.07 -16.86
CA GLY A 48 -2.16 14.11 -17.31
C GLY A 48 -0.97 13.93 -16.37
N ILE A 49 -0.73 12.67 -15.98
CA ILE A 49 0.48 12.16 -15.33
C ILE A 49 1.28 11.35 -16.37
N GLN A 50 2.49 11.81 -16.68
CA GLN A 50 3.39 11.15 -17.63
C GLN A 50 4.07 9.91 -17.03
N PRO A 51 4.58 8.96 -17.85
CA PRO A 51 5.24 7.75 -17.38
C PRO A 51 6.26 7.99 -16.25
N ARG A 52 7.20 8.92 -16.45
CA ARG A 52 8.23 9.25 -15.45
C ARG A 52 7.65 9.75 -14.12
N SER A 53 6.61 10.58 -14.18
CA SER A 53 5.93 11.08 -12.97
C SER A 53 5.20 9.96 -12.25
N LEU A 54 4.63 9.00 -12.98
CA LEU A 54 4.01 7.83 -12.37
C LEU A 54 5.04 6.92 -11.68
N ASP A 55 6.26 6.81 -12.21
CA ASP A 55 7.38 6.14 -11.53
C ASP A 55 7.79 6.87 -10.24
N LEU A 56 7.85 8.21 -10.29
CA LEU A 56 8.10 9.01 -9.09
C LEU A 56 7.01 8.74 -8.03
N LEU A 57 5.74 8.79 -8.43
CA LEU A 57 4.61 8.53 -7.55
C LEU A 57 4.62 7.09 -7.02
N ARG A 58 5.15 6.12 -7.77
CA ARG A 58 5.41 4.75 -7.28
C ARG A 58 6.46 4.75 -6.18
N ASN A 59 7.59 5.41 -6.39
CA ASN A 59 8.67 5.50 -5.40
C ASN A 59 8.27 6.31 -4.17
N MET A 60 7.30 7.22 -4.30
CA MET A 60 6.66 7.91 -3.18
C MET A 60 5.53 7.09 -2.53
N GLY A 61 5.18 5.90 -3.04
CA GLY A 61 4.06 5.10 -2.51
C GLY A 61 2.66 5.67 -2.78
N LEU A 62 2.53 6.69 -3.63
CA LEU A 62 1.26 7.36 -3.95
C LEU A 62 0.56 6.80 -5.20
N LYS A 63 1.28 6.08 -6.07
CA LYS A 63 0.71 5.52 -7.30
C LYS A 63 -0.54 4.65 -7.04
N ARG A 64 -0.55 3.84 -5.98
CA ARG A 64 -1.68 2.95 -5.67
C ARG A 64 -2.96 3.73 -5.42
N LYS A 65 -2.91 4.73 -4.51
CA LYS A 65 -4.04 5.63 -4.21
C LYS A 65 -4.54 6.38 -5.44
N ILE A 66 -3.64 6.79 -6.33
CA ILE A 66 -4.03 7.41 -7.62
C ILE A 66 -4.79 6.43 -8.51
N MET A 67 -4.38 5.16 -8.54
CA MET A 67 -5.02 4.11 -9.36
C MET A 67 -6.36 3.63 -8.80
N GLU A 68 -6.62 3.80 -7.50
CA GLU A 68 -7.91 3.49 -6.86
C GLU A 68 -9.06 4.35 -7.42
N TYR A 69 -8.76 5.52 -8.00
CA TYR A 69 -9.74 6.36 -8.70
C TYR A 69 -9.98 5.97 -10.17
N GLU A 70 -9.50 4.80 -10.60
CA GLU A 70 -9.67 4.27 -11.95
C GLU A 70 -9.35 5.27 -13.08
N PRO A 71 -8.14 5.87 -13.08
CA PRO A 71 -7.79 6.87 -14.07
C PRO A 71 -7.75 6.28 -15.48
N ALA A 72 -8.06 7.10 -16.48
CA ALA A 72 -7.94 6.67 -17.87
C ALA A 72 -6.47 6.46 -18.24
N LYS A 73 -6.18 5.38 -18.97
CA LYS A 73 -4.82 5.00 -19.40
C LYS A 73 -4.69 5.16 -20.91
N VAL A 74 -3.83 6.07 -21.35
CA VAL A 74 -3.60 6.36 -22.77
C VAL A 74 -2.33 5.64 -23.24
N TYR A 75 -2.53 4.55 -23.97
CA TYR A 75 -1.46 3.77 -24.61
C TYR A 75 -1.15 4.24 -26.03
N GLU A 76 -2.14 4.79 -26.72
CA GLU A 76 -2.03 5.28 -28.10
C GLU A 76 -2.68 6.65 -28.27
N VAL A 77 -2.22 7.38 -29.29
CA VAL A 77 -2.73 8.67 -29.74
C VAL A 77 -3.17 8.55 -31.19
N ALA A 78 -4.42 8.89 -31.50
CA ALA A 78 -4.94 8.91 -32.86
C ALA A 78 -4.78 10.30 -33.50
N PHE A 79 -4.51 10.32 -34.80
CA PHE A 79 -4.37 11.53 -35.60
C PHE A 79 -5.42 11.53 -36.70
N TRP A 80 -6.10 12.66 -36.82
CA TRP A 80 -7.22 12.86 -37.73
C TRP A 80 -7.00 14.14 -38.52
N ASP A 81 -7.12 14.06 -39.84
CA ASP A 81 -6.86 15.17 -40.75
C ASP A 81 -8.02 15.32 -41.77
N PRO A 82 -8.12 16.47 -42.47
CA PRO A 82 -9.12 16.67 -43.50
C PRO A 82 -9.05 15.60 -44.61
N ALA A 83 -10.22 15.14 -45.03
CA ALA A 83 -10.43 14.28 -46.20
C ALA A 83 -11.20 15.05 -47.28
N GLN A 84 -11.47 14.42 -48.43
CA GLN A 84 -12.41 14.99 -49.43
C GLN A 84 -13.80 15.30 -48.84
N LYS A 85 -14.20 14.60 -47.77
CA LYS A 85 -15.44 14.86 -47.03
C LYS A 85 -15.20 14.70 -45.52
N GLY A 86 -15.12 15.83 -44.81
CA GLY A 86 -14.92 15.87 -43.35
C GLY A 86 -13.54 15.38 -42.91
N ILE A 87 -13.46 14.71 -41.77
CA ILE A 87 -12.19 14.19 -41.21
C ILE A 87 -12.05 12.66 -41.35
N HIS A 88 -10.82 12.17 -41.41
CA HIS A 88 -10.49 10.74 -41.38
C HIS A 88 -9.24 10.45 -40.55
N ARG A 89 -9.12 9.24 -40.01
CA ARG A 89 -7.95 8.82 -39.24
C ARG A 89 -6.77 8.56 -40.16
N THR A 90 -5.67 9.29 -39.95
CA THR A 90 -4.41 9.11 -40.70
C THR A 90 -3.47 8.10 -40.04
N GLY A 91 -3.63 7.85 -38.74
CA GLY A 91 -2.92 6.78 -38.03
C GLY A 91 -3.11 6.81 -36.50
N THR A 92 -2.50 5.83 -35.83
CA THR A 92 -2.32 5.82 -34.37
C THR A 92 -0.85 5.63 -34.03
N TRP A 93 -0.39 6.26 -32.95
CA TRP A 93 0.98 6.16 -32.44
C TRP A 93 1.00 5.87 -30.95
N ALA A 94 1.98 5.08 -30.49
CA ALA A 94 2.14 4.80 -29.07
C ALA A 94 2.39 6.10 -28.27
N SER A 95 1.65 6.29 -27.18
CA SER A 95 1.84 7.43 -26.26
C SER A 95 3.23 7.40 -25.62
N CYS A 96 3.73 6.20 -25.32
CA CYS A 96 5.11 5.95 -24.91
C CYS A 96 5.73 4.88 -25.84
N PRO A 97 6.51 5.28 -26.86
CA PRO A 97 7.13 4.33 -27.80
C PRO A 97 8.05 3.31 -27.13
N LYS A 98 8.12 2.10 -27.70
CA LYS A 98 8.88 0.95 -27.15
C LYS A 98 10.38 1.20 -26.97
N PHE A 99 10.98 2.15 -27.69
CA PHE A 99 12.40 2.49 -27.50
C PHE A 99 12.65 3.16 -26.13
N ILE A 100 11.65 3.81 -25.54
CA ILE A 100 11.73 4.36 -24.18
C ILE A 100 11.59 3.22 -23.17
N ASP A 101 12.51 3.11 -22.22
CA ASP A 101 12.46 2.13 -21.14
C ASP A 101 11.58 2.59 -20.00
N ALA A 102 10.27 2.57 -20.22
CA ALA A 102 9.29 2.95 -19.20
C ALA A 102 8.62 1.72 -18.60
N ARG A 103 8.50 1.69 -17.26
CA ARG A 103 7.72 0.65 -16.54
C ARG A 103 6.24 0.75 -16.79
N TYR A 104 5.75 1.98 -16.91
CA TYR A 104 4.35 2.29 -17.15
C TYR A 104 4.24 3.00 -18.50
N PRO A 105 4.18 2.27 -19.62
CA PRO A 105 4.25 2.83 -20.98
C PRO A 105 2.91 3.45 -21.43
N PHE A 106 2.28 4.24 -20.56
CA PHE A 106 1.01 4.94 -20.81
C PHE A 106 0.95 6.25 -20.01
N THR A 107 0.19 7.22 -20.53
CA THR A 107 -0.15 8.43 -19.78
C THR A 107 -1.37 8.13 -18.91
N THR A 108 -1.35 8.53 -17.65
CA THR A 108 -2.47 8.37 -16.70
C THR A 108 -3.25 9.68 -16.61
N LEU A 109 -4.56 9.65 -16.85
CA LEU A 109 -5.42 10.82 -16.94
C LEU A 109 -6.43 10.77 -15.78
N LEU A 110 -6.32 11.73 -14.86
CA LEU A 110 -7.15 11.81 -13.67
C LEU A 110 -7.45 13.25 -13.29
N HIS A 111 -8.64 13.55 -12.80
CA HIS A 111 -8.96 14.86 -12.24
C HIS A 111 -7.92 15.33 -11.22
N GLN A 112 -7.38 16.55 -11.38
CA GLN A 112 -6.40 17.13 -10.47
C GLN A 112 -6.87 17.12 -9.01
N GLY A 113 -8.15 17.38 -8.71
CA GLY A 113 -8.65 17.34 -7.34
C GLY A 113 -8.53 15.96 -6.66
N LEU A 114 -8.63 14.87 -7.44
CA LEU A 114 -8.42 13.51 -6.92
C LEU A 114 -6.93 13.23 -6.66
N ILE A 115 -6.07 13.73 -7.53
CA ILE A 115 -4.61 13.70 -7.32
C ILE A 115 -4.25 14.50 -6.06
N GLU A 116 -4.76 15.73 -5.91
CA GLU A 116 -4.53 16.59 -4.76
C GLU A 116 -4.98 15.91 -3.45
N ARG A 117 -6.15 15.27 -3.43
CA ARG A 117 -6.63 14.49 -2.27
C ARG A 117 -5.68 13.38 -1.83
N THR A 118 -5.01 12.73 -2.79
CA THR A 118 -3.99 11.71 -2.47
C THR A 118 -2.82 12.29 -1.69
N PHE A 119 -2.32 13.46 -2.12
CA PHE A 119 -1.23 14.15 -1.41
C PHE A 119 -1.69 14.70 -0.06
N ILE A 120 -2.89 15.28 0.02
CA ILE A 120 -3.45 15.84 1.25
C ILE A 120 -3.58 14.76 2.32
N SER A 121 -4.19 13.63 1.98
CA SER A 121 -4.32 12.48 2.89
C SER A 121 -2.96 11.99 3.41
N ASP A 122 -1.93 12.03 2.56
CA ASP A 122 -0.58 11.64 2.97
C ASP A 122 0.08 12.68 3.89
N ILE A 123 -0.09 13.97 3.63
CA ILE A 123 0.39 15.07 4.49
C ILE A 123 -0.25 14.96 5.89
N GLU A 124 -1.56 14.71 5.93
CA GLU A 124 -2.33 14.54 7.18
C GLU A 124 -1.90 13.30 7.96
N LYS A 125 -1.69 12.16 7.28
CA LYS A 125 -1.15 10.94 7.90
C LYS A 125 0.20 11.18 8.57
N ASN A 126 0.99 12.15 8.09
CA ASN A 126 2.29 12.51 8.63
C ASN A 126 2.25 13.76 9.55
N GLY A 127 1.08 14.08 10.13
CA GLY A 127 0.96 15.08 11.20
C GLY A 127 1.05 16.54 10.76
N SER A 128 0.94 16.81 9.45
CA SER A 128 0.90 18.17 8.88
C SER A 128 -0.46 18.43 8.24
N GLY A 129 -0.79 19.70 7.98
CA GLY A 129 -2.06 20.08 7.36
C GLY A 129 -1.93 21.31 6.50
N ILE A 130 -3.01 21.62 5.77
CA ILE A 130 -3.07 22.78 4.88
C ILE A 130 -4.10 23.75 5.43
N GLN A 131 -3.65 24.95 5.75
CA GLN A 131 -4.50 26.01 6.27
C GLN A 131 -5.14 26.77 5.12
N ARG A 132 -6.47 26.76 5.10
CA ARG A 132 -7.32 27.37 4.07
C ARG A 132 -8.50 28.09 4.73
N PRO A 133 -9.09 29.10 4.06
CA PRO A 133 -8.54 29.87 2.94
C PRO A 133 -7.62 31.00 3.45
N TRP A 134 -6.31 30.88 3.21
CA TRP A 134 -5.29 31.84 3.67
C TRP A 134 -4.36 32.28 2.55
N THR A 135 -3.88 33.52 2.61
CA THR A 135 -3.00 34.13 1.62
C THR A 135 -1.82 34.83 2.27
N ILE A 136 -0.75 35.03 1.50
CA ILE A 136 0.41 35.82 1.92
C ILE A 136 0.14 37.31 1.66
N LYS A 137 0.48 38.16 2.64
CA LYS A 137 0.40 39.63 2.56
C LYS A 137 1.76 40.29 2.39
N GLY A 138 2.83 39.60 2.79
CA GLY A 138 4.19 40.10 2.70
C GLY A 138 5.19 39.12 3.29
N PHE A 139 6.45 39.26 2.91
CA PHE A 139 7.56 38.59 3.60
C PHE A 139 8.81 39.46 3.60
N LYS A 140 9.73 39.20 4.53
CA LYS A 140 11.06 39.81 4.55
C LYS A 140 12.09 38.81 5.05
N ASN A 141 13.18 38.65 4.31
CA ASN A 141 14.39 38.02 4.83
C ASN A 141 15.22 39.11 5.52
N ASP A 142 14.94 39.38 6.79
CA ASP A 142 15.55 40.50 7.52
C ASP A 142 16.80 40.09 8.31
N GLY A 143 17.10 38.79 8.37
CA GLY A 143 18.29 38.24 9.04
C GLY A 143 18.33 38.47 10.55
N LYS A 144 17.24 38.97 11.17
CA LYS A 144 17.24 39.28 12.61
C LYS A 144 17.27 38.04 13.48
N ASP A 145 16.73 36.94 12.99
CA ASP A 145 16.88 35.61 13.61
C ASP A 145 17.89 34.79 12.78
N PRO A 146 19.00 34.32 13.38
CA PRO A 146 20.03 33.58 12.65
C PRO A 146 19.55 32.20 12.17
N THR A 147 18.53 31.63 12.81
CA THR A 147 17.97 30.32 12.47
C THR A 147 16.76 30.47 11.55
N TYR A 148 15.84 31.39 11.87
CA TYR A 148 14.58 31.63 11.14
C TYR A 148 14.52 33.05 10.52
N PRO A 149 15.39 33.36 9.55
CA PRO A 149 15.59 34.74 9.08
C PRO A 149 14.43 35.30 8.23
N VAL A 150 13.51 34.45 7.76
CA VAL A 150 12.38 34.86 6.91
C VAL A 150 11.15 35.10 7.77
N GLU A 151 10.70 36.35 7.90
CA GLU A 151 9.40 36.67 8.48
C GLU A 151 8.33 36.68 7.38
N VAL A 152 7.19 36.03 7.60
CA VAL A 152 6.09 35.91 6.65
C VAL A 152 4.79 36.36 7.30
N ASN A 153 4.08 37.26 6.62
CA ASN A 153 2.79 37.80 7.04
C ASN A 153 1.69 37.10 6.23
N LEU A 154 0.79 36.43 6.93
CA LEU A 154 -0.30 35.65 6.38
C LEU A 154 -1.63 36.23 6.86
N ALA A 155 -2.66 36.11 6.04
CA ALA A 155 -4.01 36.56 6.38
C ALA A 155 -5.05 35.57 5.86
N HIS A 156 -6.15 35.41 6.60
CA HIS A 156 -7.35 34.79 6.06
C HIS A 156 -7.87 35.65 4.90
N VAL A 157 -8.40 35.03 3.85
CA VAL A 157 -8.70 35.73 2.59
C VAL A 157 -9.75 36.85 2.71
N ASP A 158 -10.62 36.80 3.71
CA ASP A 158 -11.62 37.85 4.00
C ASP A 158 -11.08 39.00 4.89
N GLY A 159 -9.82 38.90 5.35
CA GLY A 159 -9.18 39.89 6.22
C GLY A 159 -9.60 39.83 7.69
N THR A 160 -10.36 38.81 8.12
CA THR A 160 -10.82 38.67 9.52
C THR A 160 -9.70 38.28 10.49
N MET A 161 -8.66 37.60 9.99
CA MET A 161 -7.54 37.12 10.79
C MET A 161 -6.22 37.36 10.08
N GLU A 162 -5.19 37.72 10.86
CA GLU A 162 -3.81 37.86 10.40
C GLU A 162 -2.87 37.12 11.36
N GLU A 163 -1.80 36.56 10.83
CA GLU A 163 -0.72 35.97 11.61
C GLU A 163 0.64 36.30 10.99
N THR A 164 1.64 36.48 11.84
CA THR A 164 3.04 36.59 11.43
C THR A 164 3.78 35.37 11.97
N VAL A 165 4.55 34.72 11.09
CA VAL A 165 5.38 33.56 11.42
C VAL A 165 6.82 33.80 10.96
N ARG A 166 7.78 33.03 11.48
CA ARG A 166 9.15 32.99 10.95
C ARG A 166 9.51 31.62 10.41
N ALA A 167 10.36 31.61 9.40
CA ALA A 167 10.79 30.39 8.75
C ALA A 167 12.27 30.41 8.36
N LYS A 168 12.85 29.22 8.20
CA LYS A 168 14.17 29.08 7.56
C LYS A 168 14.06 29.31 6.06
N TYR A 169 12.97 28.85 5.45
CA TYR A 169 12.71 28.99 4.01
C TYR A 169 11.25 29.39 3.73
N LEU A 170 11.06 30.12 2.64
CA LEU A 170 9.75 30.40 2.05
C LEU A 170 9.70 29.81 0.64
N PHE A 171 8.69 29.02 0.32
CA PHE A 171 8.49 28.44 -0.99
C PHE A 171 7.16 28.90 -1.61
N SER A 172 7.23 29.51 -2.80
CA SER A 172 6.05 29.88 -3.58
C SER A 172 5.66 28.81 -4.58
N GLY A 173 4.47 28.25 -4.38
CA GLY A 173 3.72 27.41 -5.32
C GLY A 173 2.39 28.05 -5.74
N GLU A 174 2.29 29.39 -5.71
CA GLU A 174 1.07 30.18 -5.98
C GLU A 174 0.58 30.12 -7.44
N GLY A 175 1.44 29.67 -8.34
CA GLY A 175 1.19 29.59 -9.77
C GLY A 175 1.43 30.91 -10.51
N ALA A 176 0.83 31.06 -11.71
CA ALA A 176 1.19 32.12 -12.66
C ALA A 176 1.09 33.56 -12.11
N ARG A 177 0.23 33.82 -11.13
CA ARG A 177 0.04 35.12 -10.46
C ARG A 177 0.64 35.12 -9.05
N SER A 178 1.91 34.73 -8.91
CA SER A 178 2.59 34.65 -7.62
C SER A 178 2.88 36.03 -7.03
N PHE A 179 2.33 36.31 -5.85
CA PHE A 179 2.65 37.48 -5.05
C PHE A 179 4.12 37.48 -4.65
N VAL A 180 4.67 36.32 -4.26
CA VAL A 180 6.09 36.20 -3.86
C VAL A 180 7.01 36.63 -5.00
N ARG A 181 6.75 36.15 -6.22
CA ARG A 181 7.54 36.53 -7.40
C ARG A 181 7.50 38.03 -7.65
N ASP A 182 6.30 38.60 -7.61
CA ASP A 182 6.08 40.02 -7.88
C ASP A 182 6.77 40.89 -6.80
N GLN A 183 6.72 40.48 -5.52
CA GLN A 183 7.41 41.16 -4.43
C GLN A 183 8.95 41.07 -4.55
N LEU A 184 9.48 39.96 -5.08
CA LEU A 184 10.91 39.82 -5.38
C LEU A 184 11.35 40.65 -6.60
N GLY A 185 10.40 41.18 -7.39
CA GLY A 185 10.68 41.90 -8.63
C GLY A 185 11.22 41.00 -9.75
N VAL A 186 11.01 39.68 -9.66
CA VAL A 186 11.46 38.71 -10.67
C VAL A 186 10.47 38.70 -11.84
N LYS A 187 10.92 39.00 -13.06
CA LYS A 187 10.02 39.08 -14.21
C LYS A 187 9.80 37.70 -14.84
N MET A 188 8.63 37.55 -15.46
CA MET A 188 8.32 36.45 -16.37
C MET A 188 8.67 36.87 -17.81
N ILE A 189 9.59 36.15 -18.44
CA ILE A 189 9.95 36.32 -19.85
C ILE A 189 9.03 35.42 -20.67
N TYR A 190 8.19 36.02 -21.50
CA TYR A 190 7.32 35.28 -22.42
C TYR A 190 8.02 35.03 -23.75
N LYS A 191 8.01 33.77 -24.20
CA LYS A 191 8.48 33.38 -25.55
C LYS A 191 7.23 33.26 -26.44
N ASP A 192 7.22 34.04 -27.52
CA ASP A 192 6.16 34.21 -28.54
C ASP A 192 4.85 34.93 -28.13
N PRO A 193 4.24 35.73 -29.04
CA PRO A 193 2.89 36.25 -28.86
C PRO A 193 1.85 35.13 -28.91
N ILE A 194 0.79 35.25 -28.12
CA ILE A 194 -0.36 34.32 -28.11
C ILE A 194 -0.87 34.16 -29.55
N ALA A 195 -0.85 32.94 -30.09
CA ALA A 195 -1.27 32.65 -31.47
C ALA A 195 -2.68 32.05 -31.58
N HIS A 196 -3.20 31.45 -30.50
CA HIS A 196 -4.49 30.77 -30.50
C HIS A 196 -5.22 30.93 -29.16
N VAL A 197 -6.56 30.99 -29.22
CA VAL A 197 -7.46 30.90 -28.06
C VAL A 197 -8.13 29.54 -28.07
N TRP A 198 -8.09 28.84 -26.94
CA TRP A 198 -8.66 27.50 -26.79
C TRP A 198 -9.79 27.51 -25.76
N GLY A 199 -10.89 26.86 -26.10
CA GLY A 199 -11.91 26.43 -25.15
C GLY A 199 -11.55 25.04 -24.64
N VAL A 200 -11.65 24.82 -23.33
CA VAL A 200 -11.46 23.51 -22.70
C VAL A 200 -12.76 23.13 -22.06
N MET A 201 -13.24 21.91 -22.29
CA MET A 201 -14.51 21.44 -21.76
C MET A 201 -14.40 20.01 -21.27
N ASP A 202 -14.83 19.78 -20.03
CA ASP A 202 -14.93 18.48 -19.38
C ASP A 202 -16.39 18.07 -19.32
N GLY A 203 -16.71 16.89 -19.82
CA GLY A 203 -18.09 16.42 -19.81
C GLY A 203 -18.26 15.00 -20.32
N VAL A 204 -19.49 14.50 -20.21
CA VAL A 204 -19.91 13.24 -20.82
C VAL A 204 -20.60 13.56 -22.13
N VAL A 205 -20.17 12.91 -23.21
CA VAL A 205 -20.64 13.20 -24.57
C VAL A 205 -21.30 11.97 -25.20
N ARG A 206 -22.31 12.21 -26.05
CA ARG A 206 -22.84 11.23 -27.02
C ARG A 206 -22.29 11.57 -28.39
N THR A 207 -21.62 10.61 -29.01
CA THR A 207 -21.03 10.80 -30.34
C THR A 207 -20.91 9.47 -31.06
N ASN A 208 -20.94 9.51 -32.39
CA ASN A 208 -20.54 8.40 -33.24
C ASN A 208 -19.07 8.48 -33.69
N PHE A 209 -18.30 9.44 -33.17
CA PHE A 209 -16.87 9.53 -33.43
C PHE A 209 -16.15 8.32 -32.79
N PRO A 210 -15.47 7.48 -33.58
CA PRO A 210 -15.04 6.16 -33.14
C PRO A 210 -13.94 6.21 -32.06
N ASP A 211 -13.13 7.27 -32.03
CA ASP A 211 -11.97 7.38 -31.15
C ASP A 211 -12.20 8.32 -29.96
N ILE A 212 -13.45 8.58 -29.55
CA ILE A 212 -13.76 9.51 -28.45
C ILE A 212 -13.14 9.10 -27.09
N LYS A 213 -12.83 7.80 -26.93
CA LYS A 213 -12.17 7.23 -25.75
C LYS A 213 -10.65 7.12 -25.88
N MET A 214 -10.07 7.59 -26.99
CA MET A 214 -8.63 7.64 -27.22
C MET A 214 -8.15 9.09 -27.14
N LYS A 215 -6.89 9.30 -26.77
CA LYS A 215 -6.28 10.61 -26.95
C LYS A 215 -6.20 10.89 -28.45
N CYS A 216 -6.75 12.01 -28.91
CA CYS A 216 -6.77 12.35 -30.34
C CYS A 216 -6.23 13.76 -30.58
N THR A 217 -5.53 13.93 -31.71
CA THR A 217 -5.32 15.25 -32.33
C THR A 217 -6.13 15.28 -33.63
N ILE A 218 -7.05 16.24 -33.74
CA ILE A 218 -7.92 16.42 -34.89
C ILE A 218 -7.58 17.76 -35.54
N HIS A 219 -7.32 17.73 -36.83
CA HIS A 219 -7.28 18.88 -37.71
C HIS A 219 -8.43 18.80 -38.71
N SER A 220 -9.19 19.88 -38.84
CA SER A 220 -10.24 20.04 -39.84
C SER A 220 -10.15 21.42 -40.49
N ASP A 221 -10.87 21.62 -41.60
CA ASP A 221 -11.02 22.95 -42.22
C ASP A 221 -11.69 23.98 -41.28
N ASN A 222 -12.38 23.50 -40.25
CA ASN A 222 -13.07 24.31 -39.25
C ASN A 222 -12.23 24.52 -37.97
N GLY A 223 -10.98 24.07 -37.94
CA GLY A 223 -10.08 24.19 -36.78
C GLY A 223 -9.73 22.85 -36.14
N SER A 224 -9.06 22.92 -34.99
CA SER A 224 -8.47 21.75 -34.34
C SER A 224 -9.13 21.38 -33.00
N ILE A 225 -9.14 20.09 -32.69
CA ILE A 225 -9.54 19.55 -31.37
C ILE A 225 -8.46 18.61 -30.84
N MET A 226 -8.21 18.66 -29.53
CA MET A 226 -7.52 17.59 -28.82
C MET A 226 -8.48 16.91 -27.86
N ILE A 227 -8.63 15.58 -27.99
CA ILE A 227 -9.46 14.75 -27.12
C ILE A 227 -8.55 14.14 -26.06
N ILE A 228 -8.95 14.25 -24.80
CA ILE A 228 -8.31 13.60 -23.65
C ILE A 228 -9.36 12.74 -22.94
N PRO A 229 -9.25 11.39 -22.95
CA PRO A 229 -10.15 10.54 -22.19
C PRO A 229 -9.90 10.72 -20.69
N ARG A 230 -10.96 10.66 -19.89
CA ARG A 230 -10.94 10.87 -18.43
C ARG A 230 -11.70 9.76 -17.71
N GLU A 231 -11.52 9.70 -16.40
CA GLU A 231 -12.23 8.82 -15.48
C GLU A 231 -13.77 8.99 -15.58
N ASN A 232 -14.54 8.03 -15.05
CA ASN A 232 -16.01 8.13 -14.95
C ASN A 232 -16.73 8.44 -16.28
N ASN A 233 -16.26 7.82 -17.36
CA ASN A 233 -16.79 8.00 -18.73
C ASN A 233 -16.67 9.44 -19.28
N MET A 234 -15.96 10.34 -18.59
CA MET A 234 -15.77 11.73 -19.00
C MET A 234 -14.75 11.84 -20.14
N VAL A 235 -14.83 12.93 -20.91
CA VAL A 235 -13.80 13.37 -21.83
C VAL A 235 -13.53 14.84 -21.63
N ARG A 236 -12.27 15.23 -21.83
CA ARG A 236 -11.85 16.62 -21.96
C ARG A 236 -11.59 16.94 -23.42
N LEU A 237 -12.15 18.03 -23.91
CA LEU A 237 -11.97 18.53 -25.25
C LEU A 237 -11.30 19.89 -25.21
N TYR A 238 -10.10 20.00 -25.79
CA TYR A 238 -9.50 21.29 -26.13
C TYR A 238 -9.93 21.64 -27.55
N ILE A 239 -10.65 22.74 -27.71
CA ILE A 239 -11.31 23.16 -28.95
C ILE A 239 -10.76 24.52 -29.35
N GLN A 240 -10.23 24.62 -30.57
CA GLN A 240 -9.73 25.87 -31.10
C GLN A 240 -10.88 26.86 -31.35
N VAL A 241 -10.88 27.99 -30.64
CA VAL A 241 -11.92 29.03 -30.72
C VAL A 241 -11.53 30.15 -31.68
N ALA A 242 -10.26 30.58 -31.63
CA ALA A 242 -9.73 31.63 -32.51
C ALA A 242 -8.25 31.44 -32.82
N SER A 243 -7.81 32.01 -33.93
CA SER A 243 -6.45 31.98 -34.44
C SER A 243 -5.95 33.39 -34.77
N SER A 244 -4.66 33.65 -34.62
CA SER A 244 -4.02 34.92 -35.02
C SER A 244 -4.11 35.23 -36.52
N THR A 245 -4.54 34.25 -37.31
CA THR A 245 -4.84 34.37 -38.75
C THR A 245 -6.28 34.80 -39.04
N ASP A 246 -7.13 34.87 -38.02
CA ASP A 246 -8.53 35.31 -38.17
C ASP A 246 -8.60 36.84 -38.35
N LYS A 247 -9.51 37.32 -39.18
CA LYS A 247 -9.67 38.77 -39.47
C LYS A 247 -9.98 39.60 -38.21
N ASP A 248 -10.67 39.01 -37.23
CA ASP A 248 -11.10 39.65 -35.98
C ASP A 248 -10.33 39.08 -34.77
N TRP A 249 -9.02 38.83 -34.93
CA TRP A 249 -8.18 38.26 -33.89
C TRP A 249 -8.12 39.14 -32.62
N ASP A 250 -8.52 38.55 -31.49
CA ASP A 250 -8.34 39.11 -30.15
C ASP A 250 -7.81 38.00 -29.21
N PRO A 251 -6.59 38.15 -28.62
CA PRO A 251 -6.05 37.17 -27.67
C PRO A 251 -6.84 37.09 -26.35
N ARG A 252 -7.80 38.00 -26.11
CA ARG A 252 -8.69 38.00 -24.94
C ARG A 252 -10.11 37.55 -25.25
N LYS A 253 -10.37 37.05 -26.47
CA LYS A 253 -11.69 36.61 -26.91
C LYS A 253 -12.29 35.61 -25.92
N GLN A 254 -13.47 35.95 -25.43
CA GLN A 254 -14.32 35.06 -24.63
C GLN A 254 -15.28 34.30 -25.56
N ALA A 255 -15.72 33.12 -25.14
CA ALA A 255 -16.76 32.36 -25.82
C ALA A 255 -17.63 31.65 -24.78
N THR A 256 -18.93 31.53 -25.04
CA THR A 256 -19.82 30.77 -24.13
C THR A 256 -19.62 29.26 -24.30
N ALA A 257 -20.17 28.45 -23.40
CA ALA A 257 -20.13 27.00 -23.55
C ALA A 257 -20.78 26.56 -24.86
N GLU A 258 -21.89 27.17 -25.24
CA GLU A 258 -22.65 26.90 -26.46
C GLU A 258 -21.83 27.24 -27.71
N ASP A 259 -21.09 28.35 -27.70
CA ASP A 259 -20.19 28.73 -28.80
C ASP A 259 -19.08 27.68 -29.00
N VAL A 260 -18.48 27.22 -27.89
CA VAL A 260 -17.43 26.19 -27.89
C VAL A 260 -17.99 24.85 -28.39
N GLN A 261 -19.20 24.46 -27.95
CA GLN A 261 -19.88 23.25 -28.43
C GLN A 261 -20.25 23.33 -29.92
N ALA A 262 -20.76 24.48 -30.38
CA ALA A 262 -21.09 24.70 -31.78
C ALA A 262 -19.85 24.62 -32.67
N ARG A 263 -18.72 25.15 -32.21
CA ARG A 263 -17.43 25.02 -32.91
C ARG A 263 -16.96 23.57 -32.95
N ALA A 264 -17.08 22.85 -31.84
CA ALA A 264 -16.71 21.44 -31.78
C ALA A 264 -17.52 20.59 -32.77
N LYS A 265 -18.85 20.78 -32.85
CA LYS A 265 -19.72 20.11 -33.82
C LYS A 265 -19.24 20.28 -35.26
N LYS A 266 -18.82 21.48 -35.65
CA LYS A 266 -18.27 21.76 -36.99
C LYS A 266 -16.94 21.07 -37.26
N ILE A 267 -16.07 20.97 -36.26
CA ILE A 267 -14.77 20.30 -36.38
C ILE A 267 -14.92 18.78 -36.49
N PHE A 268 -15.93 18.21 -35.83
CA PHE A 268 -16.18 16.76 -35.86
C PHE A 268 -16.85 16.24 -37.14
N GLU A 269 -17.34 17.10 -38.05
CA GLU A 269 -18.04 16.64 -39.26
C GLU A 269 -17.21 15.60 -40.06
N PRO A 270 -17.80 14.45 -40.46
CA PRO A 270 -19.24 14.14 -40.50
C PRO A 270 -19.79 13.48 -39.23
N TYR A 271 -19.01 13.37 -38.16
CA TYR A 271 -19.42 12.75 -36.90
C TYR A 271 -20.29 13.69 -36.07
N THR A 272 -21.26 13.13 -35.34
CA THR A 272 -22.14 13.87 -34.45
C THR A 272 -21.55 13.94 -33.05
N ILE A 273 -21.75 15.03 -32.33
CA ILE A 273 -21.41 15.14 -30.91
C ILE A 273 -22.43 16.01 -30.16
N SER A 274 -22.87 15.55 -29.00
CA SER A 274 -23.68 16.30 -28.03
C SER A 274 -23.21 16.02 -26.61
N TRP A 275 -23.51 16.91 -25.67
CA TRP A 275 -23.11 16.79 -24.27
C TRP A 275 -24.31 16.36 -23.44
N ASP A 276 -24.16 15.26 -22.70
CA ASP A 276 -25.12 14.86 -21.67
C ASP A 276 -24.95 15.72 -20.42
N ARG A 277 -23.69 16.04 -20.08
CA ARG A 277 -23.34 16.99 -19.04
C ARG A 277 -22.03 17.69 -19.34
N VAL A 278 -21.91 18.92 -18.86
CA VAL A 278 -20.68 19.71 -18.82
C VAL A 278 -20.34 19.93 -17.35
N GLU A 279 -19.25 19.32 -16.89
CA GLU A 279 -18.76 19.46 -15.51
C GLU A 279 -18.00 20.79 -15.33
N TRP A 280 -17.29 21.19 -16.38
CA TRP A 280 -16.46 22.39 -16.37
C TRP A 280 -16.13 22.84 -17.78
N TYR A 281 -16.03 24.15 -17.98
CA TYR A 281 -15.41 24.70 -19.18
C TYR A 281 -14.68 26.02 -18.88
N SER A 282 -13.70 26.35 -19.73
CA SER A 282 -12.98 27.62 -19.66
C SER A 282 -12.45 28.00 -21.05
N VAL A 283 -12.29 29.30 -21.29
CA VAL A 283 -11.66 29.82 -22.52
C VAL A 283 -10.47 30.67 -22.10
N TYR A 284 -9.27 30.33 -22.59
CA TYR A 284 -8.07 31.09 -22.24
C TYR A 284 -7.03 31.11 -23.37
N PRO A 285 -6.25 32.19 -23.46
CA PRO A 285 -5.07 32.24 -24.30
C PRO A 285 -3.96 31.37 -23.71
N ILE A 286 -3.26 30.63 -24.56
CA ILE A 286 -2.08 29.86 -24.16
C ILE A 286 -0.84 30.74 -24.34
N GLY A 287 -0.19 31.11 -23.24
CA GLY A 287 1.09 31.81 -23.23
C GLY A 287 2.19 30.94 -22.63
N GLN A 288 3.41 31.07 -23.17
CA GLN A 288 4.59 30.37 -22.71
C GLN A 288 5.54 31.35 -22.02
N GLY A 289 5.95 31.06 -20.78
CA GLY A 289 6.71 32.00 -19.96
C GLY A 289 7.68 31.31 -19.02
N ILE A 290 8.77 32.00 -18.69
CA ILE A 290 9.77 31.55 -17.72
C ILE A 290 10.28 32.70 -16.87
N ALA A 291 10.44 32.47 -15.57
CA ALA A 291 10.94 33.46 -14.63
C ALA A 291 12.45 33.65 -14.82
N GLU A 292 12.90 34.89 -14.67
CA GLU A 292 14.33 35.23 -14.76
C GLU A 292 15.18 34.46 -13.72
N ARG A 293 14.62 34.26 -12.53
CA ARG A 293 15.25 33.62 -11.37
C ARG A 293 14.21 32.80 -10.60
N TYR A 294 14.64 31.71 -9.97
CA TYR A 294 13.78 30.88 -9.11
C TYR A 294 14.08 31.15 -7.63
N THR A 295 15.25 31.71 -7.33
CA THR A 295 15.64 32.20 -6.00
C THR A 295 16.67 33.33 -6.13
N LEU A 296 16.68 34.25 -5.16
CA LEU A 296 17.66 35.35 -5.09
C LEU A 296 18.69 35.18 -3.98
N ASP A 297 18.35 34.47 -2.91
CA ASP A 297 19.09 34.49 -1.65
C ASP A 297 19.25 33.10 -0.99
N GLU A 298 18.80 32.04 -1.66
CA GLU A 298 18.78 30.67 -1.13
C GLU A 298 17.91 30.50 0.14
N ARG A 299 16.95 31.40 0.34
CA ARG A 299 15.96 31.36 1.43
C ARG A 299 14.54 31.41 0.90
N VAL A 300 14.32 32.21 -0.13
CA VAL A 300 13.03 32.31 -0.82
C VAL A 300 13.13 31.63 -2.18
N PHE A 301 12.28 30.63 -2.40
CA PHE A 301 12.25 29.80 -3.60
C PHE A 301 10.88 29.81 -4.24
N MET A 302 10.83 29.51 -5.53
CA MET A 302 9.60 29.45 -6.32
C MET A 302 9.65 28.24 -7.26
N GLY A 303 8.50 27.59 -7.51
CA GLY A 303 8.42 26.46 -8.43
C GLY A 303 7.06 26.30 -9.10
N GLY A 304 6.97 25.39 -10.08
CA GLY A 304 5.78 25.22 -10.92
C GLY A 304 5.43 26.49 -11.70
N ASP A 305 4.13 26.76 -11.87
CA ASP A 305 3.63 27.89 -12.67
C ASP A 305 4.06 29.29 -12.16
N ALA A 306 4.57 29.40 -10.93
CA ALA A 306 5.20 30.64 -10.46
C ALA A 306 6.47 30.98 -11.27
N CYS A 307 7.15 29.93 -11.74
CA CYS A 307 8.44 30.01 -12.44
C CYS A 307 8.34 29.71 -13.93
N HIS A 308 7.42 28.86 -14.38
CA HIS A 308 7.33 28.49 -15.79
C HIS A 308 5.91 28.12 -16.18
N THR A 309 5.41 28.68 -17.28
CA THR A 309 4.08 28.38 -17.83
C THR A 309 4.24 27.87 -19.25
N HIS A 310 3.53 26.79 -19.58
CA HIS A 310 3.66 26.12 -20.87
C HIS A 310 2.30 25.84 -21.52
N SER A 311 2.34 25.43 -22.78
CA SER A 311 1.15 25.00 -23.49
C SER A 311 0.58 23.68 -22.92
N PRO A 312 -0.75 23.54 -22.78
CA PRO A 312 -1.38 22.27 -22.39
C PRO A 312 -1.17 21.15 -23.41
N LYS A 313 -0.72 21.43 -24.64
CA LYS A 313 -0.54 20.44 -25.73
C LYS A 313 0.34 19.26 -25.32
N ALA A 314 1.42 19.51 -24.57
CA ALA A 314 2.35 18.47 -24.13
C ALA A 314 1.98 17.85 -22.76
N GLY A 315 0.99 18.40 -22.04
CA GLY A 315 0.56 17.91 -20.73
C GLY A 315 1.66 17.94 -19.65
N GLN A 316 2.59 18.89 -19.70
CA GLN A 316 3.81 18.86 -18.87
C GLN A 316 3.72 19.62 -17.54
N GLY A 317 2.86 20.63 -17.40
CA GLY A 317 2.89 21.56 -16.24
C GLY A 317 2.93 20.86 -14.87
N MET A 318 1.95 20.01 -14.57
CA MET A 318 1.90 19.23 -13.31
C MET A 318 3.09 18.28 -13.15
N ASN A 319 3.56 17.67 -14.24
CA ASN A 319 4.67 16.72 -14.23
C ASN A 319 5.99 17.42 -13.89
N THR A 320 6.25 18.57 -14.50
CA THR A 320 7.41 19.41 -14.20
C THR A 320 7.33 19.95 -12.76
N ALA A 321 6.13 20.32 -12.30
CA ALA A 321 5.89 20.77 -10.93
C ALA A 321 6.23 19.72 -9.86
N PHE A 322 5.89 18.44 -10.06
CA PHE A 322 6.32 17.36 -9.14
C PHE A 322 7.84 17.25 -9.07
N LEU A 323 8.51 17.34 -10.22
CA LEU A 323 9.97 17.25 -10.29
C LEU A 323 10.66 18.49 -9.69
N ASP A 324 10.06 19.68 -9.77
CA ASP A 324 10.54 20.87 -9.05
C ASP A 324 10.47 20.65 -7.55
N ALA A 325 9.33 20.18 -7.04
CA ALA A 325 9.12 19.95 -5.61
C ALA A 325 10.13 18.95 -5.05
N VAL A 326 10.27 17.79 -5.70
CA VAL A 326 11.19 16.74 -5.26
C VAL A 326 12.64 17.21 -5.31
N ASN A 327 13.04 17.90 -6.38
CA ASN A 327 14.40 18.44 -6.51
C ASN A 327 14.75 19.44 -5.41
N PHE A 328 13.79 20.27 -4.99
CA PHE A 328 13.99 21.19 -3.87
C PHE A 328 14.01 20.46 -2.52
N ALA A 329 13.03 19.57 -2.30
CA ALA A 329 12.80 18.89 -1.02
C ALA A 329 14.05 18.16 -0.52
N TRP A 330 14.69 17.34 -1.35
CA TRP A 330 15.84 16.57 -0.89
C TRP A 330 17.06 17.46 -0.60
N LYS A 331 17.23 18.56 -1.33
CA LYS A 331 18.35 19.48 -1.14
C LYS A 331 18.23 20.19 0.20
N ILE A 332 17.03 20.67 0.55
CA ILE A 332 16.81 21.24 1.89
C ILE A 332 16.94 20.17 2.97
N HIS A 333 16.48 18.94 2.71
CA HIS A 333 16.66 17.84 3.67
C HIS A 333 18.15 17.59 3.97
N HIS A 334 19.01 17.59 2.95
CA HIS A 334 20.45 17.37 3.12
C HIS A 334 21.15 18.56 3.78
N VAL A 335 20.74 19.80 3.50
CA VAL A 335 21.29 20.99 4.13
C VAL A 335 20.91 21.05 5.61
N GLU A 336 19.63 20.86 5.94
CA GLU A 336 19.12 20.97 7.31
C GLU A 336 19.53 19.78 8.19
N SER A 337 19.75 18.59 7.61
CA SER A 337 20.38 17.46 8.30
C SER A 337 21.89 17.65 8.53
N GLY A 338 22.50 18.72 8.01
CA GLY A 338 23.94 18.98 8.14
C GLY A 338 24.83 18.04 7.31
N TRP A 339 24.27 17.48 6.23
CA TRP A 339 24.96 16.58 5.31
C TRP A 339 25.60 17.32 4.13
N ALA A 340 24.98 18.42 3.69
CA ALA A 340 25.45 19.24 2.59
C ALA A 340 25.56 20.72 2.97
N PRO A 341 26.43 21.50 2.30
CA PRO A 341 26.49 22.93 2.50
C PRO A 341 25.28 23.62 1.86
N ARG A 342 24.92 24.80 2.34
CA ARG A 342 23.79 25.59 1.79
C ARG A 342 23.95 25.89 0.28
N SER A 343 25.17 25.96 -0.23
CA SER A 343 25.44 26.13 -1.67
C SER A 343 24.89 25.00 -2.54
N LEU A 344 24.50 23.86 -1.97
CA LEU A 344 23.73 22.84 -2.68
C LEU A 344 22.41 23.41 -3.22
N LEU A 345 21.77 24.33 -2.50
CA LEU A 345 20.47 24.89 -2.87
C LEU A 345 20.53 25.70 -4.17
N SER A 346 21.67 26.30 -4.52
CA SER A 346 21.85 27.04 -5.77
C SER A 346 21.70 26.13 -7.00
N THR A 347 21.88 24.81 -6.84
CA THR A 347 21.64 23.84 -7.92
C THR A 347 20.16 23.67 -8.26
N TYR A 348 19.23 24.10 -7.41
CA TYR A 348 17.79 24.05 -7.72
C TYR A 348 17.46 24.85 -8.97
N GLU A 349 17.88 26.12 -9.02
CA GLU A 349 17.61 26.98 -10.17
C GLU A 349 18.31 26.47 -11.43
N SER A 350 19.62 26.15 -11.36
CA SER A 350 20.39 25.74 -12.53
C SER A 350 19.91 24.42 -13.15
N GLU A 351 19.37 23.52 -12.33
CA GLU A 351 18.76 22.27 -12.81
C GLU A 351 17.36 22.50 -13.36
N ARG A 352 16.47 23.14 -12.59
CA ARG A 352 15.03 23.20 -12.92
C ARG A 352 14.70 24.22 -13.98
N LYS A 353 15.40 25.37 -14.00
CA LYS A 353 15.24 26.38 -15.05
C LYS A 353 15.68 25.84 -16.42
N LEU A 354 16.78 25.09 -16.48
CA LEU A 354 17.24 24.46 -17.73
C LEU A 354 16.18 23.53 -18.34
N ILE A 355 15.46 22.77 -17.51
CA ILE A 355 14.40 21.87 -18.00
C ILE A 355 13.20 22.66 -18.49
N ALA A 356 12.81 23.73 -17.81
CA ALA A 356 11.76 24.64 -18.28
C ALA A 356 12.14 25.32 -19.60
N GLU A 357 13.39 25.78 -19.77
CA GLU A 357 13.90 26.33 -21.03
C GLU A 357 13.85 25.30 -22.16
N THR A 358 14.27 24.06 -21.87
CA THR A 358 14.25 22.96 -22.84
C THR A 358 12.82 22.63 -23.28
N LEU A 359 11.84 22.70 -22.37
CA LEU A 359 10.42 22.49 -22.67
C LEU A 359 9.86 23.58 -23.58
N LEU A 360 10.25 24.84 -23.39
CA LEU A 360 9.85 25.94 -24.27
C LEU A 360 10.46 25.79 -25.67
N ASP A 361 11.76 25.50 -25.74
CA ASP A 361 12.45 25.30 -27.02
C ASP A 361 11.97 24.02 -27.74
N PHE A 362 11.49 23.05 -26.98
CA PHE A 362 10.81 21.86 -27.50
C PHE A 362 9.47 22.22 -28.15
N ASP A 363 8.58 22.94 -27.46
CA ASP A 363 7.26 23.32 -28.01
C ASP A 363 7.41 24.08 -29.35
N ALA A 364 8.40 24.97 -29.47
CA ALA A 364 8.70 25.68 -30.70
C ALA A 364 9.17 24.75 -31.84
N ARG A 365 10.07 23.79 -31.54
CA ARG A 365 10.55 22.80 -32.51
C ARG A 365 9.46 21.82 -32.92
N TYR A 366 8.65 21.36 -31.97
CA TYR A 366 7.55 20.44 -32.19
C TYR A 366 6.46 21.09 -33.05
N ALA A 367 6.08 22.35 -32.77
CA ALA A 367 5.16 23.11 -33.60
C ALA A 367 5.67 23.26 -35.05
N LYS A 368 6.97 23.56 -35.22
CA LYS A 368 7.60 23.66 -36.54
C LYS A 368 7.58 22.32 -37.28
N LEU A 369 8.00 21.23 -36.63
CA LEU A 369 8.11 19.88 -37.23
C LEU A 369 6.78 19.39 -37.82
N PHE A 370 5.66 19.59 -37.11
CA PHE A 370 4.33 19.16 -37.53
C PHE A 370 3.63 20.16 -38.48
N SER A 371 4.06 21.43 -38.52
CA SER A 371 3.52 22.44 -39.44
C SER A 371 4.12 22.39 -40.86
N THR A 372 5.36 21.92 -41.02
CA THR A 372 6.06 21.93 -42.31
C THR A 372 5.79 20.73 -43.20
N ARG A 373 5.43 19.57 -42.63
CA ARG A 373 5.14 18.33 -43.37
C ARG A 373 4.46 17.32 -42.44
N ILE A 374 3.36 16.71 -42.89
CA ILE A 374 2.74 15.57 -42.19
C ILE A 374 3.62 14.33 -42.44
N PRO A 375 4.20 13.72 -41.41
CA PRO A 375 5.01 12.51 -41.59
C PRO A 375 4.12 11.35 -42.02
N SER A 376 4.57 10.56 -43.00
CA SER A 376 3.81 9.40 -43.45
C SER A 376 3.76 8.33 -42.35
N ALA A 377 2.71 7.50 -42.34
CA ALA A 377 2.60 6.37 -41.42
C ALA A 377 3.84 5.44 -41.46
N GLY A 378 4.48 5.30 -42.63
CA GLY A 378 5.73 4.56 -42.79
C GLY A 378 6.97 5.21 -42.17
N GLU A 379 7.08 6.54 -42.20
CA GLU A 379 8.18 7.27 -41.55
C GLU A 379 8.09 7.24 -40.03
N VAL A 380 6.87 7.31 -39.48
CA VAL A 380 6.65 7.21 -38.02
C VAL A 380 6.78 5.77 -37.53
N ALA A 381 6.31 4.78 -38.31
CA ALA A 381 6.56 3.37 -38.04
C ALA A 381 8.07 3.05 -38.07
N GLY A 382 8.79 3.61 -39.06
CA GLY A 382 10.24 3.54 -39.15
C GLY A 382 10.93 4.21 -37.95
N ALA A 383 10.52 5.42 -37.55
CA ALA A 383 11.08 6.13 -36.39
C ALA A 383 10.84 5.41 -35.04
N SER A 384 9.79 4.58 -34.98
CA SER A 384 9.44 3.77 -33.80
C SER A 384 10.21 2.44 -33.73
N ALA A 385 10.95 2.06 -34.78
CA ALA A 385 11.77 0.85 -34.84
C ALA A 385 13.17 1.03 -34.19
N LYS A 386 13.73 -0.07 -33.68
CA LYS A 386 15.02 -0.10 -32.95
C LYS A 386 16.21 0.24 -33.88
N GLU A 387 16.12 -0.09 -35.17
CA GLU A 387 17.21 0.01 -36.18
C GLU A 387 17.05 1.16 -37.19
N ALA A 388 16.21 2.15 -36.90
CA ALA A 388 16.00 3.26 -37.81
C ALA A 388 17.29 4.09 -37.98
N ALA A 389 17.74 4.32 -39.23
CA ALA A 389 18.98 5.03 -39.54
C ALA A 389 19.09 6.36 -38.76
N GLU A 390 20.04 6.42 -37.83
CA GLU A 390 20.26 7.58 -36.96
C GLU A 390 20.63 8.84 -37.74
N ASP A 391 20.99 8.75 -39.02
CA ASP A 391 21.36 9.89 -39.85
C ASP A 391 20.17 10.76 -40.31
N ASN A 392 18.93 10.35 -40.04
CA ASN A 392 17.75 11.16 -40.34
C ASN A 392 17.40 12.13 -39.19
N GLU A 393 17.57 13.44 -39.43
CA GLU A 393 17.30 14.52 -38.48
C GLU A 393 15.86 14.51 -37.93
N PHE A 394 14.89 14.08 -38.75
CA PHE A 394 13.50 13.93 -38.31
C PHE A 394 13.36 12.83 -37.25
N ILE A 395 13.98 11.66 -37.48
CA ILE A 395 13.91 10.51 -36.55
C ILE A 395 14.60 10.86 -35.23
N LYS A 396 15.78 11.50 -35.28
CA LYS A 396 16.48 12.01 -34.09
C LYS A 396 15.61 12.98 -33.30
N THR A 397 15.00 13.95 -33.98
CA THR A 397 14.15 14.95 -33.34
C THR A 397 12.89 14.32 -32.75
N PHE A 398 12.25 13.38 -33.45
CA PHE A 398 11.07 12.65 -32.97
C PHE A 398 11.37 11.78 -31.74
N LYS A 399 12.46 11.00 -31.75
CA LYS A 399 12.86 10.19 -30.59
C LYS A 399 13.15 11.05 -29.35
N ALA A 400 13.92 12.13 -29.53
CA ALA A 400 14.19 13.09 -28.46
C ALA A 400 12.91 13.75 -27.91
N SER A 401 11.93 14.00 -28.79
CA SER A 401 10.62 14.54 -28.41
C SER A 401 9.87 13.59 -27.48
N CYS A 402 9.72 12.32 -27.88
CA CYS A 402 9.01 11.32 -27.09
C CYS A 402 9.71 11.04 -25.75
N GLU A 403 11.05 10.98 -25.73
CA GLU A 403 11.81 10.87 -24.48
C GLU A 403 11.49 12.03 -23.55
N PHE A 404 11.53 13.26 -24.06
CA PHE A 404 11.29 14.44 -23.25
C PHE A 404 9.86 14.52 -22.72
N THR A 405 8.85 14.29 -23.55
CA THR A 405 7.44 14.35 -23.14
C THR A 405 7.03 13.23 -22.18
N SER A 406 7.67 12.06 -22.26
CA SER A 406 7.46 10.99 -21.27
C SER A 406 8.11 11.29 -19.90
N GLY A 407 8.98 12.31 -19.86
CA GLY A 407 9.78 12.73 -18.71
C GLY A 407 11.10 11.95 -18.54
N TYR A 408 11.32 10.86 -19.28
CA TYR A 408 12.56 10.08 -19.25
C TYR A 408 13.74 10.80 -19.92
N GLY A 409 13.45 11.77 -20.79
CA GLY A 409 14.46 12.53 -21.53
C GLY A 409 15.16 13.62 -20.72
N VAL A 410 14.66 13.95 -19.52
CA VAL A 410 15.20 15.00 -18.65
C VAL A 410 16.65 14.70 -18.28
N ALA A 411 17.55 15.64 -18.58
CA ALA A 411 18.98 15.54 -18.29
C ALA A 411 19.51 16.86 -17.72
N TYR A 412 20.08 16.82 -16.51
CA TYR A 412 20.79 17.96 -15.94
C TYR A 412 22.22 18.07 -16.49
N LYS A 413 22.75 19.29 -16.48
CA LYS A 413 24.17 19.55 -16.78
C LYS A 413 25.04 19.12 -15.59
N PRO A 414 26.35 18.88 -15.83
CA PRO A 414 27.31 18.70 -14.75
C PRO A 414 27.25 19.84 -13.74
N ASN A 415 27.30 19.49 -12.46
CA ASN A 415 27.37 20.40 -11.32
C ASN A 415 27.90 19.60 -10.11
N MET A 416 27.87 20.16 -8.89
CA MET A 416 28.42 19.45 -7.72
C MET A 416 27.75 18.12 -7.35
N VAL A 417 26.56 17.81 -7.89
CA VAL A 417 25.82 16.56 -7.65
C VAL A 417 25.60 15.72 -8.91
N ASN A 418 26.02 16.22 -10.08
CA ASN A 418 26.02 15.50 -11.34
C ASN A 418 27.46 15.51 -11.87
N TRP A 419 28.15 14.38 -11.79
CA TRP A 419 29.53 14.32 -12.24
C TRP A 419 29.65 14.66 -13.72
N GLY A 420 30.76 15.31 -14.08
CA GLY A 420 31.18 15.55 -15.46
C GLY A 420 32.67 15.92 -15.50
N PRO A 421 33.23 16.20 -16.68
CA PRO A 421 34.66 16.49 -16.84
C PRO A 421 35.18 17.68 -16.03
N GLU A 422 34.31 18.62 -15.68
CA GLU A 422 34.63 19.81 -14.86
C GLU A 422 34.41 19.59 -13.36
N HIS A 423 33.90 18.43 -12.95
CA HIS A 423 33.63 18.13 -11.54
C HIS A 423 34.95 18.05 -10.75
N PRO A 424 35.06 18.55 -9.51
CA PRO A 424 36.32 18.49 -8.75
C PRO A 424 36.86 17.07 -8.51
N ALA A 425 35.97 16.08 -8.43
CA ALA A 425 36.34 14.67 -8.32
C ALA A 425 36.67 14.07 -9.70
N GLN A 426 37.95 14.14 -10.11
CA GLN A 426 38.46 13.50 -11.33
C GLN A 426 39.30 12.27 -10.96
N HIS A 427 38.64 11.12 -10.77
CA HIS A 427 39.31 9.85 -10.45
C HIS A 427 39.25 8.90 -11.66
N PRO A 428 40.31 8.13 -11.99
CA PRO A 428 40.33 7.25 -13.17
C PRO A 428 39.25 6.16 -13.20
N LEU A 429 38.72 5.80 -12.03
CA LEU A 429 37.63 4.83 -11.91
C LEU A 429 36.24 5.44 -12.04
N ILE A 430 36.09 6.76 -12.11
CA ILE A 430 34.81 7.37 -12.44
C ILE A 430 34.58 7.22 -13.94
N LEU A 431 33.46 6.60 -14.30
CA LEU A 431 33.11 6.28 -15.67
C LEU A 431 32.28 7.41 -16.27
N SER A 432 32.65 7.84 -17.47
CA SER A 432 31.87 8.79 -18.26
C SER A 432 30.91 8.06 -19.21
N TYR A 433 29.74 8.66 -19.44
CA TYR A 433 28.78 8.23 -20.45
C TYR A 433 29.46 7.99 -21.81
N GLU A 434 29.09 6.92 -22.51
CA GLU A 434 29.63 6.46 -23.81
C GLU A 434 31.09 5.95 -23.79
N LYS A 435 31.88 6.23 -22.74
CA LYS A 435 33.27 5.78 -22.58
C LYS A 435 33.46 4.99 -21.29
N GLY A 436 32.52 4.10 -20.98
CA GLY A 436 32.62 3.20 -19.83
C GLY A 436 31.28 2.86 -19.15
N THR A 437 30.20 3.58 -19.45
CA THR A 437 28.85 3.27 -18.95
C THR A 437 27.78 3.81 -19.91
N THR A 438 26.60 3.21 -19.91
CA THR A 438 25.39 3.72 -20.58
C THR A 438 24.60 4.69 -19.70
N GLN A 439 25.00 4.87 -18.43
CA GLN A 439 24.31 5.77 -17.52
C GLN A 439 24.84 7.19 -17.68
N ARG A 440 23.94 8.12 -18.02
CA ARG A 440 24.26 9.54 -18.10
C ARG A 440 23.99 10.21 -16.75
N THR A 441 25.01 10.81 -16.16
CA THR A 441 24.86 11.64 -14.96
C THR A 441 23.87 12.78 -15.20
N GLY A 442 23.02 13.06 -14.21
CA GLY A 442 21.92 14.00 -14.36
C GLY A 442 20.72 13.47 -15.15
N ARG A 443 20.69 12.21 -15.59
CA ARG A 443 19.47 11.50 -16.03
C ARG A 443 18.99 10.51 -14.98
N ILE A 444 17.75 10.00 -15.11
CA ILE A 444 17.28 8.91 -14.25
C ILE A 444 18.08 7.64 -14.53
N MET A 445 18.26 6.81 -13.49
CA MET A 445 18.82 5.47 -13.66
C MET A 445 17.95 4.64 -14.61
N THR A 446 18.58 3.90 -15.52
CA THR A 446 17.87 2.99 -16.42
C THR A 446 17.09 1.94 -15.60
N PRO A 447 15.82 1.67 -15.89
CA PRO A 447 15.08 0.63 -15.17
C PRO A 447 15.70 -0.76 -15.35
N ALA A 448 15.73 -1.59 -14.30
CA ALA A 448 16.25 -2.95 -14.36
C ALA A 448 15.40 -3.94 -13.58
N THR A 449 15.14 -5.13 -14.13
CA THR A 449 14.39 -6.19 -13.44
C THR A 449 15.38 -7.21 -12.90
N VAL A 450 15.24 -7.56 -11.63
CA VAL A 450 16.17 -8.45 -10.91
C VAL A 450 15.39 -9.36 -9.96
N THR A 451 16.00 -10.44 -9.47
CA THR A 451 15.40 -11.31 -8.46
C THR A 451 15.98 -10.96 -7.09
N ARG A 452 15.14 -10.60 -6.12
CA ARG A 452 15.57 -10.35 -4.73
C ARG A 452 15.99 -11.68 -4.10
N VAL A 453 17.18 -11.71 -3.50
CA VAL A 453 17.80 -12.98 -3.08
C VAL A 453 17.06 -13.61 -1.89
N VAL A 454 16.64 -12.80 -0.93
CA VAL A 454 16.05 -13.26 0.35
C VAL A 454 14.69 -13.95 0.21
N ASP A 455 13.90 -13.60 -0.80
CA ASP A 455 12.52 -14.08 -0.96
C ASP A 455 12.20 -14.59 -2.38
N ALA A 456 13.17 -14.54 -3.30
CA ALA A 456 13.04 -14.92 -4.71
C ALA A 456 12.01 -14.11 -5.51
N ASN A 457 11.57 -12.96 -5.01
CA ASN A 457 10.65 -12.09 -5.76
C ASN A 457 11.36 -11.41 -6.93
N VAL A 458 10.75 -11.47 -8.12
CA VAL A 458 11.19 -10.67 -9.27
C VAL A 458 10.68 -9.24 -9.11
N VAL A 459 11.60 -8.28 -9.07
CA VAL A 459 11.33 -6.90 -8.69
C VAL A 459 11.94 -5.89 -9.66
N HIS A 460 11.48 -4.64 -9.57
CA HIS A 460 12.02 -3.53 -10.33
C HIS A 460 13.03 -2.77 -9.48
N LEU A 461 14.33 -2.92 -9.79
CA LEU A 461 15.45 -2.46 -8.97
C LEU A 461 15.33 -0.98 -8.56
N GLU A 462 14.93 -0.13 -9.51
CA GLU A 462 14.80 1.32 -9.30
C GLU A 462 13.61 1.73 -8.41
N GLN A 463 12.75 0.78 -8.04
CA GLN A 463 11.56 0.98 -7.20
C GLN A 463 11.68 0.32 -5.81
N GLU A 464 12.75 -0.42 -5.55
CA GLU A 464 12.93 -1.21 -4.34
C GLU A 464 13.25 -0.39 -3.09
N ILE A 465 14.00 0.72 -3.28
CA ILE A 465 14.29 1.67 -2.21
C ILE A 465 13.36 2.88 -2.41
N PRO A 466 12.39 3.12 -1.51
CA PRO A 466 11.42 4.19 -1.65
C PRO A 466 12.09 5.56 -1.58
N MET A 467 11.35 6.62 -1.90
CA MET A 467 11.81 8.00 -1.72
C MET A 467 11.87 8.37 -0.24
N ASN A 468 12.98 8.01 0.41
CA ASN A 468 13.25 8.19 1.84
C ASN A 468 14.24 9.32 2.14
N GLY A 469 14.71 10.06 1.13
CA GLY A 469 15.63 11.19 1.31
C GLY A 469 17.13 10.84 1.27
N SER A 470 17.48 9.55 1.23
CA SER A 470 18.87 9.10 1.13
C SER A 470 19.38 9.08 -0.32
N TYR A 471 20.69 9.14 -0.50
CA TYR A 471 21.33 8.63 -1.72
C TYR A 471 21.14 7.12 -1.79
N ARG A 472 21.10 6.56 -3.01
CA ARG A 472 21.08 5.11 -3.25
C ARG A 472 22.37 4.72 -3.93
N MET A 473 23.08 3.74 -3.39
CA MET A 473 24.29 3.19 -4.01
C MET A 473 24.02 1.76 -4.46
N PHE A 474 23.85 1.60 -5.78
CA PHE A 474 23.68 0.31 -6.42
C PHE A 474 25.05 -0.26 -6.78
N ILE A 475 25.48 -1.28 -6.05
CA ILE A 475 26.74 -2.00 -6.23
C ILE A 475 26.45 -3.20 -7.12
N PHE A 476 26.74 -3.07 -8.41
CA PHE A 476 26.75 -4.17 -9.35
C PHE A 476 28.02 -4.96 -9.11
N GLY A 477 27.89 -6.11 -8.43
CA GLY A 477 29.00 -6.94 -7.98
C GLY A 477 29.50 -7.91 -9.04
N GLY A 478 28.91 -7.99 -10.23
CA GLY A 478 29.28 -9.02 -11.21
C GLY A 478 29.17 -10.43 -10.59
N THR A 479 30.11 -11.31 -10.92
CA THR A 479 30.17 -12.66 -10.34
C THR A 479 31.05 -12.67 -9.10
N LEU A 480 30.61 -13.35 -8.04
CA LEU A 480 31.31 -13.32 -6.75
C LEU A 480 32.73 -13.90 -6.82
N ASP A 481 33.01 -14.84 -7.73
CA ASP A 481 34.36 -15.38 -7.93
C ASP A 481 35.36 -14.34 -8.47
N LYS A 482 34.87 -13.29 -9.13
CA LYS A 482 35.69 -12.20 -9.69
C LYS A 482 35.72 -10.95 -8.82
N SER A 483 34.68 -10.70 -8.02
CA SER A 483 34.51 -9.43 -7.32
C SER A 483 34.60 -9.51 -5.80
N ALA A 484 34.64 -10.71 -5.19
CA ALA A 484 34.65 -10.86 -3.73
C ALA A 484 35.75 -10.05 -3.04
N THR A 485 36.96 -10.01 -3.60
CA THR A 485 38.07 -9.19 -3.08
C THR A 485 37.75 -7.70 -3.14
N ALA A 486 37.28 -7.20 -4.29
CA ALA A 486 36.91 -5.81 -4.47
C ALA A 486 35.77 -5.37 -3.53
N LEU A 487 34.78 -6.24 -3.31
CA LEU A 487 33.69 -6.00 -2.37
C LEU A 487 34.19 -5.96 -0.92
N LYS A 488 35.08 -6.88 -0.55
CA LYS A 488 35.72 -6.88 0.78
C LYS A 488 36.56 -5.63 1.02
N ASP A 489 37.33 -5.22 0.03
CA ASP A 489 38.14 -4.01 0.12
C ASP A 489 37.26 -2.77 0.22
N LEU A 490 36.23 -2.64 -0.63
CA LEU A 490 35.26 -1.54 -0.56
C LEU A 490 34.58 -1.48 0.82
N ALA A 491 34.08 -2.60 1.33
CA ALA A 491 33.45 -2.69 2.65
C ALA A 491 34.40 -2.27 3.79
N THR A 492 35.66 -2.71 3.71
CA THR A 492 36.71 -2.36 4.68
C THR A 492 37.01 -0.86 4.63
N GLN A 493 37.18 -0.29 3.44
CA GLN A 493 37.45 1.14 3.29
C GLN A 493 36.25 2.00 3.69
N MET A 494 35.03 1.60 3.34
CA MET A 494 33.80 2.27 3.79
C MET A 494 33.65 2.28 5.31
N SER A 495 34.21 1.30 6.01
CA SER A 495 34.21 1.24 7.48
C SER A 495 35.30 2.12 8.13
N SER A 496 36.14 2.80 7.32
CA SER A 496 37.15 3.73 7.84
C SER A 496 36.49 5.00 8.38
N PRO A 497 36.95 5.57 9.52
CA PRO A 497 36.26 6.68 10.20
C PRO A 497 36.00 7.94 9.37
N THR A 498 36.77 8.14 8.29
CA THR A 498 36.69 9.33 7.43
C THR A 498 36.06 9.06 6.07
N SER A 499 35.52 7.86 5.83
CA SER A 499 34.85 7.55 4.57
C SER A 499 33.50 8.26 4.44
N PHE A 500 32.98 8.35 3.23
CA PHE A 500 31.64 8.85 2.91
C PHE A 500 30.54 8.05 3.60
N PHE A 501 30.77 6.81 4.01
CA PHE A 501 29.79 5.97 4.70
C PHE A 501 29.86 6.20 6.21
N SER A 502 31.05 6.03 6.80
CA SER A 502 31.26 6.11 8.25
C SER A 502 30.98 7.50 8.83
N THR A 503 31.21 8.55 8.05
CA THR A 503 30.99 9.95 8.45
C THR A 503 29.53 10.24 8.81
N PHE A 504 28.58 9.50 8.24
CA PHE A 504 27.15 9.74 8.42
C PHE A 504 26.42 8.62 9.17
N LEU A 505 27.13 7.68 9.78
CA LEU A 505 26.52 6.62 10.58
C LEU A 505 25.68 7.18 11.73
N HIS A 506 24.60 6.49 12.07
CA HIS A 506 23.86 6.82 13.28
C HIS A 506 24.79 6.71 14.50
N ARG A 507 24.70 7.69 15.40
CA ARG A 507 25.58 7.73 16.58
C ARG A 507 25.23 6.66 17.62
N ASP A 508 23.99 6.16 17.58
CA ASP A 508 23.40 5.20 18.51
C ASP A 508 23.38 3.76 17.94
N LEU A 509 24.18 3.43 16.91
CA LEU A 509 24.21 2.09 16.31
C LEU A 509 24.51 0.95 17.31
N LYS A 510 25.22 1.26 18.41
CA LYS A 510 25.51 0.28 19.47
C LYS A 510 24.37 0.14 20.49
N GLU A 511 23.49 1.12 20.55
CA GLU A 511 22.47 1.27 21.60
C GLU A 511 21.07 0.92 21.08
N LYS A 512 20.82 1.13 19.79
CA LYS A 512 19.55 0.78 19.13
C LYS A 512 19.77 -0.28 18.08
N ASP A 513 19.15 -1.43 18.31
CA ASP A 513 19.05 -2.44 17.28
C ASP A 513 18.08 -1.96 16.20
N ARG A 514 18.62 -1.73 15.01
CA ARG A 514 17.87 -1.38 13.80
C ARG A 514 17.70 -2.58 12.89
N TYR A 515 17.75 -3.82 13.38
CA TYR A 515 17.70 -5.04 12.56
C TYR A 515 16.51 -5.09 11.57
N HIS A 516 15.36 -4.49 11.91
CA HIS A 516 14.19 -4.43 11.02
C HIS A 516 14.15 -3.20 10.10
N GLU A 517 15.06 -2.24 10.25
CA GLU A 517 15.18 -1.12 9.30
C GLU A 517 15.81 -1.64 8.01
N LYS A 518 15.00 -1.74 6.96
CA LYS A 518 15.37 -2.33 5.69
C LYS A 518 16.28 -1.42 4.84
N HIS A 519 15.97 -0.13 4.79
CA HIS A 519 16.52 0.78 3.79
C HIS A 519 17.76 1.52 4.31
N ASN A 520 17.71 1.98 5.56
CA ASN A 520 18.73 2.85 6.16
C ASN A 520 19.24 2.34 7.53
N PRO A 521 19.65 1.06 7.68
CA PRO A 521 20.03 0.53 8.99
C PRO A 521 21.26 1.20 9.60
N HIS A 522 22.15 1.75 8.77
CA HIS A 522 23.40 2.36 9.20
C HIS A 522 23.38 3.89 9.22
N THR A 523 22.66 4.51 8.28
CA THR A 523 22.61 5.96 8.09
C THR A 523 21.38 6.36 7.27
N ASP A 524 20.77 7.50 7.61
CA ASP A 524 19.72 8.12 6.78
C ASP A 524 20.28 8.80 5.51
N PHE A 525 21.61 8.96 5.41
CA PHE A 525 22.26 9.60 4.26
C PHE A 525 22.34 8.68 3.04
N LEU A 526 22.45 7.36 3.24
CA LEU A 526 22.76 6.40 2.18
C LEU A 526 22.09 5.04 2.36
N SER A 527 21.34 4.59 1.34
CA SER A 527 20.88 3.21 1.20
C SER A 527 21.79 2.41 0.27
N LEU A 528 22.08 1.15 0.61
CA LEU A 528 22.90 0.25 -0.20
C LEU A 528 22.03 -0.82 -0.86
N ALA A 529 22.35 -1.15 -2.12
CA ALA A 529 21.78 -2.28 -2.83
C ALA A 529 22.88 -3.01 -3.62
N LEU A 530 22.88 -4.34 -3.60
CA LEU A 530 23.87 -5.17 -4.28
C LEU A 530 23.20 -6.03 -5.35
N VAL A 531 23.81 -6.12 -6.54
CA VAL A 531 23.27 -6.86 -7.68
C VAL A 531 24.36 -7.78 -8.23
N PHE A 532 24.14 -9.09 -8.28
CA PHE A 532 25.13 -10.08 -8.73
C PHE A 532 24.70 -10.78 -10.01
N SER A 533 25.61 -11.02 -10.94
CA SER A 533 25.36 -11.62 -12.27
C SER A 533 25.37 -13.16 -12.28
N GLN A 534 24.98 -13.77 -11.17
CA GLN A 534 24.89 -15.22 -10.99
C GLN A 534 23.47 -15.61 -10.56
N PRO A 535 23.04 -16.87 -10.79
CA PRO A 535 21.70 -17.30 -10.41
C PRO A 535 21.41 -17.05 -8.93
N ARG A 536 20.18 -16.63 -8.59
CA ARG A 536 19.78 -16.36 -7.19
C ARG A 536 20.14 -17.48 -6.22
N SER A 537 20.03 -18.73 -6.64
CA SER A 537 20.31 -19.92 -5.83
C SER A 537 21.77 -20.09 -5.41
N SER A 538 22.73 -19.40 -6.04
CA SER A 538 24.16 -19.49 -5.72
C SER A 538 24.67 -18.33 -4.84
N ILE A 539 23.78 -17.40 -4.47
CA ILE A 539 24.11 -16.23 -3.64
C ILE A 539 23.71 -16.54 -2.19
N HIS A 540 24.73 -16.67 -1.34
CA HIS A 540 24.62 -16.92 0.10
C HIS A 540 25.10 -15.67 0.86
N ILE A 541 24.15 -14.80 1.23
CA ILE A 541 24.41 -13.45 1.75
C ILE A 541 25.37 -13.45 2.95
N ASP A 542 25.08 -14.25 3.98
CA ASP A 542 25.85 -14.24 5.23
C ASP A 542 27.25 -14.86 5.08
N GLU A 543 27.42 -15.79 4.16
CA GLU A 543 28.68 -16.49 3.93
C GLU A 543 29.61 -15.72 2.98
N GLN A 544 29.03 -15.03 1.99
CA GLN A 544 29.77 -14.45 0.88
C GLN A 544 29.95 -12.93 0.99
N LEU A 545 29.05 -12.22 1.69
CA LEU A 545 29.09 -10.76 1.75
C LEU A 545 29.68 -10.24 3.06
N PRO A 546 30.67 -9.33 3.01
CA PRO A 546 31.22 -8.70 4.20
C PRO A 546 30.22 -7.70 4.82
N GLN A 547 30.33 -7.46 6.13
CA GLN A 547 29.76 -6.25 6.73
C GLN A 547 30.39 -5.00 6.09
N PRO A 548 29.63 -3.95 5.75
CA PRO A 548 28.22 -3.73 6.10
C PRO A 548 27.20 -4.29 5.09
N PHE A 549 27.63 -4.93 3.99
CA PHE A 549 26.74 -5.30 2.88
C PHE A 549 25.72 -6.40 3.22
N ASN A 550 26.12 -7.43 3.97
CA ASN A 550 25.20 -8.50 4.39
C ASN A 550 24.04 -7.96 5.24
N ARG A 551 24.22 -6.84 5.98
CA ARG A 551 23.13 -6.19 6.70
C ARG A 551 22.04 -5.70 5.76
N TYR A 552 22.34 -5.39 4.50
CA TYR A 552 21.35 -4.99 3.49
C TYR A 552 20.77 -6.20 2.74
N ALA A 553 20.54 -7.32 3.43
CA ALA A 553 20.07 -8.58 2.83
C ALA A 553 18.81 -8.40 1.96
N ASP A 554 17.84 -7.59 2.40
CA ASP A 554 16.63 -7.26 1.66
C ASP A 554 16.85 -6.45 0.37
N HIS A 555 18.08 -5.95 0.18
CA HIS A 555 18.56 -5.21 -0.98
C HIS A 555 19.72 -5.93 -1.67
N VAL A 556 19.79 -7.25 -1.54
CA VAL A 556 20.66 -8.10 -2.35
C VAL A 556 19.84 -8.76 -3.46
N TYR A 557 20.32 -8.66 -4.68
CA TYR A 557 19.62 -9.07 -5.89
C TYR A 557 20.50 -9.95 -6.79
N ALA A 558 19.87 -10.88 -7.49
CA ALA A 558 20.41 -11.61 -8.61
C ALA A 558 19.95 -10.97 -9.91
N ASP A 559 20.89 -10.74 -10.83
CA ASP A 559 20.66 -10.32 -12.20
C ASP A 559 20.55 -11.55 -13.09
N ASP A 560 19.50 -12.33 -12.84
CA ASP A 560 19.19 -13.60 -13.51
C ASP A 560 17.89 -13.53 -14.33
N VAL A 561 17.39 -12.33 -14.60
CA VAL A 561 16.18 -12.08 -15.38
C VAL A 561 16.56 -11.54 -16.75
N TRP A 562 16.12 -12.24 -17.81
CA TRP A 562 16.34 -11.83 -19.19
C TRP A 562 15.58 -10.54 -19.55
N ASP A 563 16.18 -9.66 -20.36
CA ASP A 563 15.56 -8.44 -20.88
C ASP A 563 15.78 -8.31 -22.40
N GLN A 564 14.70 -8.15 -23.15
CA GLN A 564 14.69 -7.96 -24.62
C GLN A 564 15.53 -6.78 -25.13
N ARG A 565 15.89 -5.82 -24.26
CA ARG A 565 16.71 -4.66 -24.65
C ARG A 565 18.17 -5.05 -24.85
N VAL A 566 18.64 -6.04 -24.10
CA VAL A 566 20.00 -6.59 -24.09
C VAL A 566 19.93 -8.12 -24.24
N PRO A 567 19.37 -8.64 -25.36
CA PRO A 567 18.96 -10.03 -25.48
C PRO A 567 20.12 -11.03 -25.38
N ASP A 568 21.34 -10.58 -25.69
CA ASP A 568 22.57 -11.38 -25.68
C ASP A 568 23.34 -11.30 -24.35
N ALA A 569 22.89 -10.44 -23.41
CA ALA A 569 23.53 -10.29 -22.10
C ALA A 569 23.23 -11.50 -21.22
N LYS A 570 24.22 -11.95 -20.44
CA LYS A 570 23.99 -12.98 -19.41
C LYS A 570 23.42 -12.37 -18.13
N ALA A 571 23.72 -11.10 -17.89
CA ALA A 571 23.24 -10.30 -16.77
C ALA A 571 22.67 -8.98 -17.29
N ALA A 572 21.34 -8.94 -17.43
CA ALA A 572 20.64 -7.87 -18.14
C ALA A 572 20.74 -6.52 -17.43
N ALA A 573 20.64 -6.48 -16.10
CA ALA A 573 20.76 -5.25 -15.32
C ALA A 573 22.18 -4.65 -15.44
N HIS A 574 23.24 -5.47 -15.34
CA HIS A 574 24.63 -5.05 -15.53
C HIS A 574 24.84 -4.46 -16.93
N ALA A 575 24.42 -5.19 -17.97
CA ALA A 575 24.54 -4.75 -19.35
C ALA A 575 23.77 -3.45 -19.62
N LYS A 576 22.57 -3.29 -19.05
CA LYS A 576 21.78 -2.05 -19.16
C LYS A 576 22.44 -0.84 -18.49
N MET A 577 23.25 -1.05 -17.46
CA MET A 577 24.11 -0.01 -16.87
C MET A 577 25.38 0.25 -17.68
N GLY A 578 25.69 -0.58 -18.67
CA GLY A 578 26.94 -0.54 -19.41
C GLY A 578 28.14 -0.92 -18.55
N LEU A 579 27.92 -1.76 -17.54
CA LEU A 579 28.96 -2.27 -16.64
C LEU A 579 29.40 -3.66 -17.09
N ASP A 580 30.64 -4.02 -16.75
CA ASP A 580 31.18 -5.35 -16.99
C ASP A 580 30.34 -6.40 -16.24
N GLU A 581 29.86 -7.44 -16.94
CA GLU A 581 28.97 -8.44 -16.35
C GLU A 581 29.68 -9.32 -15.31
N GLU A 582 31.01 -9.46 -15.34
CA GLU A 582 31.76 -10.28 -14.39
C GLU A 582 32.33 -9.45 -13.23
N ARG A 583 32.74 -8.20 -13.48
CA ARG A 583 33.43 -7.34 -12.50
C ARG A 583 32.56 -6.22 -11.93
N GLY A 584 31.55 -5.78 -12.69
CA GLY A 584 30.57 -4.81 -12.23
C GLY A 584 31.08 -3.38 -11.99
N GLY A 585 30.39 -2.65 -11.13
CA GLY A 585 30.56 -1.23 -10.86
C GLY A 585 29.59 -0.69 -9.81
N VAL A 586 29.66 0.60 -9.54
CA VAL A 586 28.82 1.30 -8.56
C VAL A 586 28.10 2.44 -9.25
N VAL A 587 26.77 2.46 -9.17
CA VAL A 587 25.92 3.55 -9.65
C VAL A 587 25.36 4.29 -8.44
N VAL A 588 25.77 5.55 -8.24
CA VAL A 588 25.23 6.39 -7.17
C VAL A 588 24.09 7.23 -7.71
N VAL A 589 22.92 7.08 -7.10
CA VAL A 589 21.68 7.75 -7.47
C VAL A 589 21.28 8.72 -6.36
N ARG A 590 20.97 9.96 -6.75
CA ARG A 590 20.49 11.03 -5.87
C ARG A 590 19.14 10.67 -5.23
N PRO A 591 18.76 11.35 -4.13
CA PRO A 591 17.45 11.11 -3.50
C PRO A 591 16.25 11.28 -4.46
N ASP A 592 16.36 12.18 -5.44
CA ASP A 592 15.36 12.42 -6.49
C ASP A 592 15.38 11.42 -7.67
N GLY A 593 16.24 10.39 -7.61
CA GLY A 593 16.31 9.30 -8.59
C GLY A 593 17.26 9.54 -9.76
N TYR A 594 17.94 10.69 -9.81
CA TYR A 594 18.90 10.99 -10.88
C TYR A 594 20.30 10.42 -10.58
N VAL A 595 20.98 9.87 -11.59
CA VAL A 595 22.35 9.36 -11.48
C VAL A 595 23.31 10.51 -11.17
N GLY A 596 24.04 10.43 -10.07
CA GLY A 596 25.05 11.41 -9.67
C GLY A 596 26.43 11.08 -10.23
N VAL A 597 26.87 9.83 -10.07
CA VAL A 597 28.18 9.33 -10.54
C VAL A 597 28.14 7.83 -10.77
N VAL A 598 28.98 7.33 -11.68
CA VAL A 598 29.22 5.89 -11.88
C VAL A 598 30.71 5.61 -11.68
N VAL A 599 31.03 4.57 -10.92
CA VAL A 599 32.40 4.22 -10.54
C VAL A 599 32.64 2.75 -10.85
N LYS A 600 33.82 2.41 -11.37
CA LYS A 600 34.23 1.03 -11.56
C LYS A 600 34.50 0.33 -10.22
N LEU A 601 34.07 -0.92 -10.09
CA LEU A 601 34.41 -1.77 -8.96
C LEU A 601 35.79 -2.39 -9.21
N GLU A 602 36.74 -2.12 -8.32
CA GLU A 602 38.11 -2.66 -8.40
C GLU A 602 38.65 -3.03 -7.02
N GLU A 603 39.61 -3.94 -7.01
CA GLU A 603 40.36 -4.34 -5.82
C GLU A 603 41.18 -3.17 -5.24
N GLY A 604 41.44 -3.24 -3.93
CA GLY A 604 42.08 -2.18 -3.18
C GLY A 604 41.16 -1.00 -2.90
N LYS A 605 41.75 0.16 -2.68
CA LYS A 605 41.02 1.35 -2.20
C LYS A 605 40.40 2.22 -3.30
N GLY A 606 40.68 1.93 -4.57
CA GLY A 606 40.37 2.84 -5.68
C GLY A 606 38.89 3.18 -5.80
N THR A 607 37.99 2.19 -5.63
CA THR A 607 36.54 2.43 -5.68
C THR A 607 36.08 3.35 -4.55
N CYS A 608 36.56 3.13 -3.32
CA CYS A 608 36.21 3.99 -2.18
C CYS A 608 36.82 5.40 -2.31
N ASP A 609 38.08 5.51 -2.76
CA ASP A 609 38.75 6.81 -2.99
C ASP A 609 37.98 7.66 -4.01
N ALA A 610 37.45 7.04 -5.07
CA ALA A 610 36.60 7.71 -6.07
C ALA A 610 35.28 8.21 -5.49
N LEU A 611 34.62 7.38 -4.67
CA LEU A 611 33.36 7.71 -4.00
C LEU A 611 33.57 8.82 -2.96
N ASP A 612 34.61 8.74 -2.14
CA ASP A 612 35.01 9.77 -1.18
C ASP A 612 35.28 11.11 -1.88
N ALA A 613 35.97 11.10 -3.02
CA ALA A 613 36.24 12.31 -3.80
C ALA A 613 34.95 12.96 -4.29
N TRP A 614 34.01 12.17 -4.83
CA TRP A 614 32.73 12.70 -5.30
C TRP A 614 31.86 13.21 -4.15
N PHE A 615 31.66 12.41 -3.10
CA PHE A 615 30.89 12.82 -1.92
C PHE A 615 31.52 13.99 -1.16
N SER A 616 32.85 14.18 -1.21
CA SER A 616 33.48 15.38 -0.65
C SER A 616 33.02 16.65 -1.37
N GLY A 617 32.88 16.58 -2.70
CA GLY A 617 32.33 17.68 -3.51
C GLY A 617 30.86 17.99 -3.20
N VAL A 618 30.07 16.96 -2.93
CA VAL A 618 28.65 17.08 -2.57
C VAL A 618 28.45 17.63 -1.15
N THR A 619 29.16 17.07 -0.17
CA THR A 619 28.95 17.31 1.26
C THR A 619 29.74 18.50 1.79
N GLY A 620 30.74 18.98 1.04
CA GLY A 620 31.70 19.99 1.50
C GLY A 620 32.61 19.50 2.63
N LYS A 621 32.50 18.23 3.05
CA LYS A 621 33.33 17.62 4.07
C LYS A 621 34.56 16.98 3.42
N LYS A 622 35.68 16.96 4.14
CA LYS A 622 36.89 16.28 3.68
C LYS A 622 36.80 14.80 4.04
N LEU A 623 36.48 13.97 3.05
CA LEU A 623 36.39 12.51 3.21
C LEU A 623 37.68 11.82 2.72
N GLY A 624 37.92 10.58 3.13
CA GLY A 624 39.03 9.74 2.66
C GLY A 624 40.45 10.13 3.12
N ALA A 625 40.63 11.20 3.90
CA ALA A 625 41.95 11.64 4.36
C ALA A 625 42.36 10.95 5.68
N GLY A 626 43.36 10.05 5.62
CA GLY A 626 43.90 9.36 6.79
C GLY A 626 44.34 10.31 7.91
N CYS A 627 43.66 10.23 9.06
CA CYS A 627 44.06 10.93 10.27
C CYS A 627 45.19 10.14 10.98
N TYR A 628 46.40 10.19 10.43
CA TYR A 628 47.61 9.95 11.22
C TYR A 628 48.14 11.31 11.71
N ARG A 629 47.86 11.60 12.99
CA ARG A 629 48.39 12.67 13.88
C ARG A 629 47.27 13.56 14.44
N ALA A 630 46.84 13.26 15.67
CA ALA A 630 46.56 14.25 16.74
C ALA A 630 45.94 13.66 18.03
N LEU A 631 46.08 12.35 18.33
CA LEU A 631 45.50 11.76 19.55
C LEU A 631 46.52 11.22 20.58
N SER A 632 47.78 11.67 20.55
CA SER A 632 48.81 11.22 21.51
C SER A 632 49.39 12.30 22.43
N LYS A 633 48.80 13.51 22.54
CA LYS A 633 49.38 14.57 23.38
C LYS A 633 48.44 15.40 24.27
N LYS A 634 47.14 15.08 24.37
CA LYS A 634 46.18 15.93 25.12
C LYS A 634 45.45 15.27 26.29
N ILE A 635 45.73 14.02 26.65
CA ILE A 635 45.18 13.37 27.85
C ILE A 635 46.32 13.00 28.80
N MET A 636 47.21 13.96 29.02
CA MET A 636 48.27 13.91 30.01
C MET A 636 48.48 15.31 30.60
N ALA A 637 47.38 15.95 31.01
CA ALA A 637 47.40 17.15 31.84
C ALA A 637 46.02 17.33 32.47
N GLN A 638 46.00 17.62 33.77
CA GLN A 638 44.83 17.96 34.59
C GLN A 638 44.01 16.79 35.14
N ARG A 639 44.68 15.94 35.92
CA ARG A 639 44.17 15.60 37.27
C ARG A 639 44.51 16.76 38.20
N SER A 640 43.53 17.28 38.95
CA SER A 640 43.62 17.65 40.39
C SER A 640 42.46 18.58 40.82
N LEU A 641 41.92 18.32 42.03
CA LEU A 641 40.96 19.09 42.87
C LEU A 641 39.47 18.99 42.47
N TYR A 642 38.48 18.59 43.30
CA TYR A 642 38.37 18.37 44.75
C TYR A 642 37.29 17.31 45.07
N VAL A 643 37.49 16.60 46.18
CA VAL A 643 36.57 15.67 46.86
C VAL A 643 35.96 16.38 48.07
N ALA A 644 34.66 16.17 48.37
CA ALA A 644 34.11 15.86 49.72
C ALA A 644 32.58 16.09 49.84
N GLY A 645 31.88 15.17 50.52
CA GLY A 645 30.57 15.43 51.15
C GLY A 645 29.43 14.46 50.84
N LEU A 646 29.61 13.16 51.07
CA LEU A 646 28.85 12.39 52.09
C LEU A 646 27.31 12.42 51.98
N VAL A 647 26.79 11.37 51.34
CA VAL A 647 25.72 10.50 51.88
C VAL A 647 26.04 10.24 53.35
N PRO A 648 25.32 10.83 54.34
CA PRO A 648 24.11 10.20 54.86
C PRO A 648 23.14 11.20 55.54
N LEU A 649 22.02 11.52 54.89
CA LEU A 649 20.76 11.84 55.59
C LEU A 649 19.66 10.93 55.04
N LEU A 650 20.02 9.64 55.04
CA LEU A 650 19.08 8.54 54.98
C LEU A 650 18.23 8.60 56.27
N PHE A 651 16.94 8.34 56.09
CA PHE A 651 15.92 8.09 57.10
C PHE A 651 15.19 9.29 57.72
N ALA A 652 13.87 9.19 57.56
CA ALA A 652 12.85 9.67 58.49
C ALA A 652 12.43 11.14 58.38
N VAL A 653 11.91 11.53 57.21
CA VAL A 653 10.60 12.20 57.17
C VAL A 653 9.75 11.57 56.05
N PHE A 654 9.48 10.28 56.21
CA PHE A 654 8.14 9.77 55.91
C PHE A 654 7.24 10.37 57.01
N TYR A 655 6.17 11.08 56.65
CA TYR A 655 4.81 10.89 57.19
C TYR A 655 3.87 12.01 56.69
N PHE A 656 2.75 11.58 56.08
CA PHE A 656 1.54 12.31 55.69
C PHE A 656 1.51 13.14 54.37
N GLN A 657 1.18 12.44 53.26
CA GLN A 657 -0.04 12.58 52.42
C GLN A 657 -0.80 13.93 52.45
N LEU A 658 -1.30 14.58 51.38
CA LEU A 658 -1.76 14.26 50.00
C LEU A 658 -1.80 15.61 49.21
N GLY A 659 -1.89 15.74 47.89
CA GLY A 659 -2.15 14.78 46.81
C GLY A 659 -2.30 15.47 45.44
N ASN A 660 -2.44 14.63 44.40
CA ASN A 660 -2.78 14.90 42.99
C ASN A 660 -1.74 15.55 42.07
N LEU A 661 -0.91 14.72 41.42
CA LEU A 661 -0.51 14.77 39.99
C LEU A 661 0.65 13.77 39.75
N SER A 662 0.36 12.47 39.67
CA SER A 662 1.38 11.44 39.39
C SER A 662 0.93 10.27 38.50
N ASN A 663 -0.25 10.34 37.88
CA ASN A 663 -0.74 9.24 37.03
C ASN A 663 -0.51 9.41 35.52
N PHE A 664 0.06 10.53 35.06
CA PHE A 664 0.31 10.73 33.62
C PHE A 664 1.79 10.62 33.22
N TYR A 665 2.72 10.79 34.17
CA TYR A 665 4.16 10.83 33.86
C TYR A 665 4.90 9.49 33.98
N ASN A 666 4.26 8.47 34.57
CA ASN A 666 4.84 7.12 34.69
C ASN A 666 4.51 6.17 33.53
N TYR A 667 3.56 6.52 32.64
CA TYR A 667 3.20 5.63 31.52
C TYR A 667 4.11 5.78 30.28
N ALA A 668 4.74 6.94 30.09
CA ALA A 668 5.51 7.25 28.88
C ALA A 668 7.01 6.90 28.96
N LEU A 669 7.55 6.60 30.14
CA LEU A 669 8.97 6.30 30.35
C LEU A 669 9.27 4.80 30.56
N GLN A 670 8.25 3.93 30.60
CA GLN A 670 8.41 2.48 30.69
C GLN A 670 8.30 1.74 29.34
N ALA A 671 7.97 2.42 28.25
CA ALA A 671 7.79 1.80 26.93
C ALA A 671 9.06 1.69 26.07
N LEU A 672 10.24 2.10 26.55
CA LEU A 672 11.48 2.12 25.76
C LEU A 672 12.70 1.44 26.40
N GLN A 673 12.54 0.75 27.53
CA GLN A 673 13.58 -0.12 28.10
C GLN A 673 12.97 -1.30 28.84
N THR A 674 12.78 -2.41 28.14
CA THR A 674 12.81 -3.74 28.77
C THR A 674 13.66 -4.67 27.91
N PRO A 675 14.68 -5.35 28.47
CA PRO A 675 15.14 -6.62 27.92
C PRO A 675 13.92 -7.53 27.76
N SER A 676 13.96 -8.56 26.91
CA SER A 676 12.98 -9.64 26.99
C SER A 676 13.06 -10.20 28.42
N ALA A 677 12.21 -9.72 29.31
CA ALA A 677 12.11 -10.22 30.66
C ALA A 677 11.59 -11.64 30.51
N SER A 678 12.33 -12.61 31.07
CA SER A 678 11.74 -13.88 31.45
C SER A 678 10.43 -13.55 32.15
N VAL A 679 9.31 -13.93 31.53
CA VAL A 679 7.99 -13.64 32.10
C VAL A 679 7.97 -14.36 33.45
N ALA A 680 7.97 -13.60 34.54
CA ALA A 680 7.63 -14.16 35.84
C ALA A 680 6.13 -14.49 35.79
N ARG A 681 5.80 -15.65 35.20
CA ARG A 681 4.44 -16.16 35.06
C ARG A 681 3.99 -16.67 36.43
N GLN A 682 2.79 -16.27 36.85
CA GLN A 682 2.20 -16.69 38.11
C GLN A 682 2.25 -18.21 38.25
N ALA A 683 2.70 -18.70 39.42
CA ALA A 683 2.51 -20.09 39.77
C ALA A 683 1.00 -20.39 39.80
N PRO A 684 0.55 -21.59 39.34
CA PRO A 684 -0.86 -21.92 39.26
C PRO A 684 -1.54 -21.74 40.62
N THR A 685 -2.40 -20.74 40.76
CA THR A 685 -3.14 -20.45 41.99
C THR A 685 -4.35 -21.38 42.17
N THR A 686 -4.73 -22.14 41.13
CA THR A 686 -6.01 -22.86 41.01
C THR A 686 -5.88 -24.39 40.95
N GLY A 687 -4.65 -24.94 40.91
CA GLY A 687 -4.41 -26.39 40.82
C GLY A 687 -4.71 -27.02 39.44
N LYS A 688 -5.15 -26.24 38.46
CA LYS A 688 -5.35 -26.67 37.06
C LYS A 688 -4.10 -26.42 36.21
N PRO A 689 -3.81 -27.26 35.20
CA PRO A 689 -2.62 -27.09 34.37
C PRO A 689 -2.76 -25.88 33.43
N PRO A 690 -1.65 -25.21 33.10
CA PRO A 690 -1.63 -24.12 32.15
C PRO A 690 -1.95 -24.60 30.72
N ILE A 691 -2.81 -23.85 30.01
CA ILE A 691 -3.22 -24.13 28.64
C ILE A 691 -2.52 -23.16 27.68
N ILE A 692 -2.06 -23.66 26.53
CA ILE A 692 -1.58 -22.81 25.44
C ILE A 692 -2.70 -22.72 24.40
N MET A 693 -3.21 -21.51 24.17
CA MET A 693 -4.22 -21.24 23.17
C MET A 693 -3.63 -20.45 21.99
N ALA A 694 -4.09 -20.69 20.76
CA ALA A 694 -3.69 -19.88 19.61
C ALA A 694 -4.85 -19.64 18.64
N ALA A 695 -4.89 -18.45 18.05
CA ALA A 695 -5.85 -18.10 17.02
C ALA A 695 -5.25 -17.17 15.97
N THR A 696 -5.68 -17.38 14.73
CA THR A 696 -5.40 -16.53 13.59
C THR A 696 -5.97 -15.14 13.87
N PRO A 697 -5.20 -14.05 13.66
CA PRO A 697 -5.60 -12.69 14.06
C PRO A 697 -6.64 -12.07 13.12
N ALA A 698 -7.75 -12.77 12.89
CA ALA A 698 -8.92 -12.31 12.16
C ALA A 698 -10.10 -12.22 13.13
N PHE A 699 -10.87 -11.14 13.08
CA PHE A 699 -11.99 -10.89 13.99
C PHE A 699 -12.94 -12.10 14.12
N SER A 700 -13.36 -12.67 12.99
CA SER A 700 -14.29 -13.82 12.97
C SER A 700 -13.71 -15.10 13.57
N HIS A 701 -12.39 -15.26 13.61
CA HIS A 701 -11.71 -16.38 14.27
C HIS A 701 -11.61 -16.12 15.76
N MET A 702 -11.12 -14.92 16.12
CA MET A 702 -10.96 -14.47 17.49
C MET A 702 -12.28 -14.58 18.26
N GLU A 703 -13.39 -14.07 17.71
CA GLU A 703 -14.72 -14.11 18.34
C GLU A 703 -15.10 -15.49 18.88
N LYS A 704 -14.82 -16.55 18.11
CA LYS A 704 -15.21 -17.92 18.44
C LYS A 704 -14.26 -18.58 19.44
N ILE A 705 -12.97 -18.23 19.39
CA ILE A 705 -11.95 -18.80 20.26
C ILE A 705 -11.96 -18.09 21.63
N THR A 706 -12.24 -16.79 21.67
CA THR A 706 -12.33 -16.02 22.91
C THR A 706 -13.49 -16.51 23.79
N THR A 707 -14.63 -16.91 23.22
CA THR A 707 -15.74 -17.51 24.00
C THR A 707 -15.30 -18.77 24.77
N ILE A 708 -14.50 -19.65 24.14
CA ILE A 708 -13.95 -20.84 24.82
C ILE A 708 -12.94 -20.41 25.91
N THR A 709 -12.13 -19.41 25.59
CA THR A 709 -11.07 -18.89 26.48
C THR A 709 -11.64 -18.31 27.77
N GLU A 710 -12.65 -17.44 27.68
CA GLU A 710 -13.37 -16.88 28.83
C GLU A 710 -13.98 -17.98 29.71
N GLY A 711 -14.56 -19.01 29.07
CA GLY A 711 -15.09 -20.18 29.76
C GLY A 711 -14.02 -20.95 30.53
N LEU A 712 -12.86 -21.21 29.91
CA LEU A 712 -11.75 -21.91 30.57
C LEU A 712 -11.14 -21.09 31.72
N ILE A 713 -10.98 -19.77 31.55
CA ILE A 713 -10.51 -18.87 32.60
C ILE A 713 -11.51 -18.87 33.78
N SER A 714 -12.81 -18.80 33.49
CA SER A 714 -13.87 -18.87 34.50
C SER A 714 -13.87 -20.20 35.27
N LEU A 715 -13.45 -21.29 34.60
CA LEU A 715 -13.24 -22.60 35.21
C LEU A 715 -11.88 -22.73 35.94
N GLY A 716 -11.05 -21.69 35.94
CA GLY A 716 -9.80 -21.61 36.68
C GLY A 716 -8.55 -22.07 35.95
N TYR A 717 -8.57 -22.27 34.63
CA TYR A 717 -7.35 -22.59 33.87
C TYR A 717 -6.48 -21.34 33.66
N PRO A 718 -5.17 -21.40 33.94
CA PRO A 718 -4.23 -20.39 33.46
C PRO A 718 -4.08 -20.50 31.94
N VAL A 719 -4.32 -19.42 31.19
CA VAL A 719 -4.24 -19.45 29.71
C VAL A 719 -3.11 -18.57 29.20
N ASN A 720 -2.24 -19.13 28.36
CA ASN A 720 -1.27 -18.42 27.54
C ASN A 720 -1.79 -18.35 26.10
N PHE A 721 -2.10 -17.17 25.60
CA PHE A 721 -2.80 -16.99 24.33
C PHE A 721 -1.91 -16.35 23.27
N ILE A 722 -1.74 -17.05 22.14
CA ILE A 722 -0.93 -16.62 21.01
C ILE A 722 -1.82 -16.01 19.92
N THR A 723 -1.60 -14.73 19.60
CA THR A 723 -2.28 -14.04 18.49
C THR A 723 -1.54 -12.75 18.07
N GLY A 724 -2.12 -12.00 17.13
CA GLY A 724 -1.61 -10.72 16.65
C GLY A 724 -1.74 -9.58 17.67
N PRO A 725 -0.93 -8.52 17.57
CA PRO A 725 -0.89 -7.42 18.54
C PRO A 725 -2.18 -6.61 18.65
N ASP A 726 -3.01 -6.56 17.60
CA ASP A 726 -4.31 -5.86 17.63
C ASP A 726 -5.31 -6.43 18.65
N PHE A 727 -5.10 -7.67 19.11
CA PHE A 727 -5.97 -8.33 20.10
C PHE A 727 -5.37 -8.34 21.51
N LYS A 728 -4.19 -7.74 21.73
CA LYS A 728 -3.49 -7.78 23.02
C LYS A 728 -4.39 -7.33 24.17
N ASP A 729 -4.97 -6.14 24.05
CA ASP A 729 -5.77 -5.53 25.12
C ASP A 729 -6.99 -6.39 25.46
N THR A 730 -7.63 -6.99 24.45
CA THR A 730 -8.73 -7.94 24.66
C THR A 730 -8.27 -9.19 25.42
N ILE A 731 -7.16 -9.81 24.99
CA ILE A 731 -6.62 -11.02 25.63
C ILE A 731 -6.28 -10.77 27.10
N GLU A 732 -5.60 -9.66 27.38
CA GLU A 732 -5.22 -9.28 28.73
C GLU A 732 -6.44 -8.93 29.59
N ALA A 733 -7.46 -8.26 29.02
CA ALA A 733 -8.70 -7.91 29.72
C ALA A 733 -9.51 -9.14 30.17
N MET A 734 -9.45 -10.24 29.42
CA MET A 734 -10.08 -11.53 29.81
C MET A 734 -9.31 -12.26 30.92
N GLY A 735 -8.08 -11.85 31.24
CA GLY A 735 -7.21 -12.50 32.22
C GLY A 735 -6.27 -13.57 31.66
N ALA A 736 -6.10 -13.64 30.33
CA ALA A 736 -5.10 -14.51 29.70
C ALA A 736 -3.74 -13.79 29.56
N THR A 737 -2.65 -14.58 29.52
CA THR A 737 -1.31 -14.08 29.22
C THR A 737 -1.14 -13.97 27.70
N TYR A 738 -1.02 -12.74 27.19
CA TYR A 738 -0.80 -12.49 25.77
C TYR A 738 0.62 -12.87 25.30
N ILE A 739 0.71 -13.55 24.16
CA ILE A 739 1.94 -13.89 23.46
C ILE A 739 1.83 -13.42 22.00
N SER A 740 2.70 -12.49 21.61
CA SER A 740 2.75 -12.01 20.22
C SER A 740 3.33 -13.06 19.29
N ILE A 741 2.67 -13.23 18.14
CA ILE A 741 3.25 -13.91 16.98
C ILE A 741 4.51 -13.15 16.56
N GLU A 742 5.60 -13.89 16.33
CA GLU A 742 6.89 -13.34 15.93
C GLU A 742 6.80 -12.56 14.61
N GLY A 743 7.27 -11.31 14.63
CA GLY A 743 7.32 -10.44 13.45
C GLY A 743 5.94 -10.00 12.92
N GLN A 744 4.85 -10.29 13.65
CA GLN A 744 3.50 -9.91 13.25
C GLN A 744 3.24 -8.43 13.59
N GLY A 745 2.94 -7.64 12.57
CA GLY A 745 2.41 -6.28 12.77
C GLY A 745 0.94 -6.30 13.21
N ASN A 746 0.38 -5.12 13.39
CA ASN A 746 -1.02 -4.92 13.82
C ASN A 746 -2.01 -5.73 12.97
N PHE A 747 -1.95 -5.60 11.64
CA PHE A 747 -2.88 -6.26 10.74
C PHE A 747 -2.47 -7.69 10.34
N ILE A 748 -3.47 -8.54 10.05
CA ILE A 748 -3.29 -9.93 9.59
C ILE A 748 -2.54 -10.04 8.26
N LEU A 749 -2.77 -9.08 7.35
CA LEU A 749 -2.06 -8.94 6.08
C LEU A 749 -1.07 -7.77 6.17
N SER A 750 0.08 -7.90 5.51
CA SER A 750 0.97 -6.75 5.29
C SER A 750 0.27 -5.69 4.44
N GLU A 751 0.73 -4.43 4.46
CA GLU A 751 0.15 -3.39 3.59
C GLU A 751 0.23 -3.74 2.09
N GLU A 752 1.26 -4.52 1.70
CA GLU A 752 1.48 -5.04 0.34
C GLU A 752 0.54 -6.20 0.01
N ASP A 753 0.38 -7.16 0.92
CA ASP A 753 -0.58 -8.26 0.72
C ASP A 753 -2.01 -7.75 0.74
N LEU A 754 -2.31 -6.72 1.55
CA LEU A 754 -3.60 -6.02 1.53
C LEU A 754 -3.82 -5.28 0.19
N ALA A 755 -2.75 -4.82 -0.47
CA ALA A 755 -2.83 -4.29 -1.84
C ALA A 755 -3.30 -5.33 -2.84
N THR A 756 -2.65 -6.47 -2.78
CA THR A 756 -2.93 -7.59 -3.67
C THR A 756 -4.32 -8.12 -3.39
N PHE A 757 -4.68 -8.30 -2.11
CA PHE A 757 -6.01 -8.71 -1.66
C PHE A 757 -7.11 -7.80 -2.21
N VAL A 758 -6.95 -6.47 -2.16
CA VAL A 758 -7.98 -5.53 -2.67
C VAL A 758 -8.03 -5.48 -4.20
N SER A 759 -6.96 -5.88 -4.89
CA SER A 759 -6.89 -5.85 -6.36
C SER A 759 -7.40 -7.10 -7.07
N LEU A 760 -7.47 -8.23 -6.37
CA LEU A 760 -7.86 -9.52 -6.93
C LEU A 760 -9.38 -9.73 -6.80
N GLN A 761 -9.95 -10.55 -7.68
CA GLN A 761 -11.36 -10.95 -7.63
C GLN A 761 -11.52 -12.44 -7.91
N GLY A 762 -12.67 -13.01 -7.56
CA GLY A 762 -13.02 -14.40 -7.85
C GLY A 762 -12.02 -15.41 -7.26
N ASN A 763 -11.71 -16.47 -8.02
CA ASN A 763 -10.84 -17.56 -7.57
C ASN A 763 -9.42 -17.10 -7.23
N GLU A 764 -8.87 -16.11 -7.97
CA GLU A 764 -7.52 -15.60 -7.73
C GLU A 764 -7.42 -14.92 -6.35
N LEU A 765 -8.45 -14.15 -5.97
CA LEU A 765 -8.55 -13.56 -4.63
C LEU A 765 -8.59 -14.65 -3.55
N GLU A 766 -9.34 -15.73 -3.78
CA GLU A 766 -9.51 -16.80 -2.79
C GLU A 766 -8.22 -17.61 -2.60
N VAL A 767 -7.50 -17.91 -3.69
CA VAL A 767 -6.18 -18.53 -3.65
C VAL A 767 -5.18 -17.63 -2.92
N PHE A 768 -5.14 -16.35 -3.26
CA PHE A 768 -4.25 -15.39 -2.64
C PHE A 768 -4.55 -15.25 -1.14
N ALA A 769 -5.81 -15.03 -0.77
CA ALA A 769 -6.24 -14.87 0.62
C ALA A 769 -5.87 -16.09 1.46
N THR A 770 -6.18 -17.29 0.97
CA THR A 770 -5.85 -18.54 1.67
C THR A 770 -4.34 -18.71 1.83
N THR A 771 -3.58 -18.42 0.77
CA THR A 771 -2.13 -18.57 0.78
C THR A 771 -1.46 -17.54 1.67
N ALA A 772 -1.83 -16.26 1.59
CA ALA A 772 -1.22 -15.18 2.34
C ALA A 772 -1.55 -15.26 3.84
N ILE A 773 -2.80 -15.55 4.18
CA ILE A 773 -3.28 -15.53 5.57
C ILE A 773 -2.89 -16.81 6.32
N PHE A 774 -3.03 -17.98 5.68
CA PHE A 774 -2.91 -19.27 6.40
C PHE A 774 -1.64 -20.04 6.07
N ILE A 775 -1.11 -19.96 4.84
CA ILE A 775 0.05 -20.77 4.41
C ILE A 775 1.37 -20.03 4.63
N LYS A 776 1.50 -18.79 4.15
CA LYS A 776 2.71 -17.96 4.31
C LYS A 776 3.00 -17.59 5.77
N THR A 777 2.02 -17.75 6.66
CA THR A 777 2.14 -17.51 8.10
C THR A 777 2.60 -18.75 8.88
N ILE A 778 2.59 -19.95 8.29
CA ILE A 778 3.01 -21.19 8.96
C ILE A 778 4.41 -21.07 9.60
N PRO A 779 5.45 -20.56 8.92
CA PRO A 779 6.79 -20.50 9.51
C PRO A 779 6.89 -19.64 10.78
N ARG A 780 6.20 -18.48 10.82
CA ARG A 780 6.19 -17.59 11.99
C ARG A 780 5.34 -18.16 13.13
N HIS A 781 4.22 -18.81 12.81
CA HIS A 781 3.41 -19.52 13.80
C HIS A 781 4.21 -20.67 14.43
N TYR A 782 4.91 -21.46 13.60
CA TYR A 782 5.78 -22.53 14.05
C TYR A 782 6.88 -22.03 14.99
N ARG A 783 7.65 -21.00 14.61
CA ARG A 783 8.71 -20.47 15.50
C ARG A 783 8.17 -19.95 16.83
N THR A 784 7.04 -19.23 16.78
CA THR A 784 6.36 -18.73 17.98
C THR A 784 5.93 -19.89 18.89
N LEU A 785 5.34 -20.96 18.33
CA LEU A 785 4.93 -22.13 19.10
C LEU A 785 6.12 -22.89 19.66
N GLN A 786 7.18 -23.14 18.87
CA GLN A 786 8.36 -23.86 19.32
C GLN A 786 9.05 -23.13 20.49
N ARG A 787 9.15 -21.80 20.42
CA ARG A 787 9.61 -20.98 21.54
C ARG A 787 8.69 -21.13 22.75
N THR A 788 7.37 -21.00 22.56
CA THR A 788 6.39 -21.08 23.66
C THR A 788 6.38 -22.46 24.31
N PHE A 789 6.51 -23.52 23.53
CA PHE A 789 6.59 -24.90 24.00
C PHE A 789 7.90 -25.14 24.76
N GLN A 790 9.03 -24.61 24.28
CA GLN A 790 10.29 -24.68 25.02
C GLN A 790 10.18 -23.95 26.35
N GLU A 791 9.65 -22.72 26.37
CA GLU A 791 9.41 -21.95 27.60
C GLU A 791 8.51 -22.69 28.59
N PHE A 792 7.47 -23.37 28.09
CA PHE A 792 6.60 -24.20 28.91
C PHE A 792 7.38 -25.37 29.53
N ARG A 793 8.21 -26.08 28.74
CA ARG A 793 9.04 -27.18 29.25
C ARG A 793 10.08 -26.70 30.24
N ASP A 794 10.69 -25.54 30.00
CA ASP A 794 11.65 -24.93 30.92
C ASP A 794 10.99 -24.54 32.26
N GLN A 795 9.73 -24.09 32.22
CA GLN A 795 9.01 -23.65 33.40
C GLN A 795 8.39 -24.81 34.21
N TYR A 796 7.76 -25.78 33.55
CA TYR A 796 6.96 -26.82 34.21
C TYR A 796 7.57 -28.23 34.13
N GLY A 797 8.62 -28.41 33.31
CA GLY A 797 9.28 -29.69 33.08
C GLY A 797 8.50 -30.64 32.17
N GLU A 798 9.09 -31.81 31.93
CA GLU A 798 8.51 -32.87 31.07
C GLU A 798 7.32 -33.61 31.70
N LYS A 799 7.12 -33.47 33.02
CA LYS A 799 6.02 -34.16 33.73
C LYS A 799 4.67 -33.46 33.57
N GLU A 800 4.68 -32.14 33.42
CA GLU A 800 3.46 -31.37 33.24
C GLU A 800 2.95 -31.54 31.81
N LYS A 801 1.65 -31.79 31.66
CA LYS A 801 1.05 -32.08 30.35
C LYS A 801 0.85 -30.78 29.58
N MET A 802 1.48 -30.68 28.40
CA MET A 802 1.34 -29.53 27.52
C MET A 802 0.12 -29.69 26.61
N ILE A 803 -0.95 -28.96 26.93
CA ILE A 803 -2.18 -28.96 26.14
C ILE A 803 -2.22 -27.70 25.27
N TYR A 804 -2.28 -27.92 23.96
CA TYR A 804 -2.33 -26.88 22.95
C TYR A 804 -3.70 -26.88 22.26
N ILE A 805 -4.46 -25.80 22.41
CA ILE A 805 -5.79 -25.62 21.82
C ILE A 805 -5.72 -24.49 20.79
N PHE A 806 -6.24 -24.71 19.58
CA PHE A 806 -6.04 -23.73 18.53
C PHE A 806 -7.17 -23.71 17.51
N ASP A 807 -7.34 -22.57 16.85
CA ASP A 807 -8.19 -22.53 15.66
C ASP A 807 -7.59 -23.41 14.56
N PHE A 808 -8.43 -24.15 13.83
CA PHE A 808 -8.00 -25.13 12.84
C PHE A 808 -7.26 -24.58 11.61
N THR A 809 -7.13 -23.26 11.49
CA THR A 809 -6.38 -22.57 10.44
C THR A 809 -5.06 -21.98 10.94
N PHE A 810 -4.82 -21.98 12.26
CA PHE A 810 -3.57 -21.53 12.86
C PHE A 810 -2.45 -22.54 12.64
N GLY A 811 -1.71 -22.36 11.54
CA GLY A 811 -0.93 -23.45 10.95
C GLY A 811 0.37 -23.89 11.66
N GLY A 812 0.72 -23.33 12.82
CA GLY A 812 2.07 -23.49 13.38
C GLY A 812 2.44 -24.89 13.88
N SER A 813 1.47 -25.72 14.26
CA SER A 813 1.71 -27.09 14.75
C SER A 813 1.81 -28.13 13.62
N TYR A 814 1.23 -27.84 12.45
CA TYR A 814 1.16 -28.81 11.36
C TYR A 814 2.52 -29.25 10.82
N PRO A 815 3.56 -28.40 10.69
CA PRO A 815 4.89 -28.87 10.31
C PRO A 815 5.36 -30.08 11.13
N VAL A 816 5.25 -30.01 12.46
CA VAL A 816 5.65 -31.12 13.36
C VAL A 816 4.71 -32.32 13.22
N ALA A 817 3.40 -32.09 13.11
CA ALA A 817 2.41 -33.17 12.90
C ALA A 817 2.68 -33.96 11.61
N TYR A 818 3.21 -33.31 10.57
CA TYR A 818 3.59 -33.95 9.30
C TYR A 818 5.10 -34.30 9.22
N GLY A 819 5.80 -34.30 10.36
CA GLY A 819 7.12 -34.90 10.51
C GLY A 819 8.31 -33.96 10.41
N ALA A 820 8.10 -32.64 10.47
CA ALA A 820 9.18 -31.69 10.65
C ALA A 820 9.78 -31.79 12.06
N PRO A 821 11.05 -31.43 12.26
CA PRO A 821 11.64 -31.36 13.59
C PRO A 821 10.89 -30.36 14.49
N GLY A 822 10.75 -30.66 15.77
CA GLY A 822 10.18 -29.74 16.75
C GLY A 822 9.61 -30.44 17.98
N ILE A 823 9.28 -29.64 19.00
CA ILE A 823 8.53 -30.04 20.17
C ILE A 823 7.08 -30.22 19.77
N ARG A 824 6.53 -31.40 20.09
CA ARG A 824 5.11 -31.71 19.99
C ARG A 824 4.45 -31.49 21.37
N PRO A 825 3.27 -30.87 21.45
CA PRO A 825 2.50 -30.86 22.69
C PRO A 825 2.06 -32.28 23.05
N ASP A 826 1.71 -32.52 24.32
CA ASP A 826 1.11 -33.80 24.73
C ASP A 826 -0.26 -34.01 24.07
N ALA A 827 -1.00 -32.93 23.80
CA ALA A 827 -2.20 -32.99 22.97
C ALA A 827 -2.38 -31.69 22.18
N ALA A 828 -2.62 -31.82 20.88
CA ALA A 828 -3.03 -30.75 19.99
C ALA A 828 -4.54 -30.87 19.69
N ILE A 829 -5.33 -29.93 20.21
CA ILE A 829 -6.79 -29.87 20.09
C ILE A 829 -7.16 -28.74 19.12
N ALA A 830 -7.62 -29.09 17.92
CA ALA A 830 -8.09 -28.12 16.93
C ALA A 830 -9.57 -27.79 17.13
N ILE A 831 -9.93 -26.52 16.97
CA ILE A 831 -11.30 -26.02 17.01
C ILE A 831 -11.78 -25.69 15.59
N GLY A 832 -12.78 -26.43 15.11
CA GLY A 832 -13.38 -26.25 13.78
C GLY A 832 -14.32 -25.05 13.72
N LEU A 833 -14.00 -24.07 12.86
CA LEU A 833 -14.74 -22.80 12.73
C LEU A 833 -15.57 -22.69 11.43
N ALA A 834 -15.65 -23.77 10.67
CA ALA A 834 -16.40 -23.92 9.41
C ALA A 834 -17.15 -25.28 9.43
N PRO A 835 -18.07 -25.57 8.48
CA PRO A 835 -18.65 -26.91 8.34
C PRO A 835 -17.55 -27.97 8.22
N TYR A 836 -17.84 -29.20 8.65
CA TYR A 836 -16.80 -30.22 8.78
C TYR A 836 -16.08 -30.50 7.43
N VAL A 837 -14.79 -30.16 7.41
CA VAL A 837 -13.97 -30.04 6.19
C VAL A 837 -13.33 -31.35 5.70
N ALA A 838 -13.48 -32.44 6.45
CA ALA A 838 -12.84 -33.71 6.09
C ALA A 838 -13.53 -34.36 4.88
N ALA A 839 -12.71 -34.94 3.99
CA ALA A 839 -13.18 -35.77 2.90
C ALA A 839 -14.01 -36.95 3.40
N SER A 840 -14.96 -37.39 2.59
CA SER A 840 -15.85 -38.51 2.89
C SER A 840 -16.22 -39.25 1.61
N ASN A 841 -16.49 -40.54 1.75
CA ASN A 841 -17.04 -41.37 0.68
C ASN A 841 -18.56 -41.17 0.53
N ASP A 842 -19.22 -40.53 1.48
CA ASP A 842 -20.68 -40.40 1.50
C ASP A 842 -21.16 -39.00 1.13
N THR A 843 -20.26 -38.04 0.92
CA THR A 843 -20.63 -36.66 0.60
C THR A 843 -19.74 -36.06 -0.48
N PHE A 844 -20.26 -35.11 -1.26
CA PHE A 844 -19.41 -34.30 -2.13
C PHE A 844 -18.40 -33.48 -1.31
N PRO A 845 -17.26 -33.12 -1.92
CA PRO A 845 -16.22 -32.37 -1.24
C PRO A 845 -16.66 -30.98 -0.72
N PHE A 846 -15.90 -30.46 0.25
CA PHE A 846 -16.10 -29.14 0.83
C PHE A 846 -16.12 -28.04 -0.26
N ARG A 847 -16.99 -27.03 -0.11
CA ARG A 847 -17.29 -25.95 -1.09
C ARG A 847 -17.97 -26.37 -2.40
N SER A 848 -18.29 -27.65 -2.62
CA SER A 848 -19.00 -28.07 -3.85
C SER A 848 -20.43 -27.53 -4.01
N GLY A 849 -21.10 -27.21 -2.90
CA GLY A 849 -22.52 -26.80 -2.88
C GLY A 849 -23.51 -27.90 -3.28
N LYS A 850 -23.04 -29.13 -3.52
CA LYS A 850 -23.86 -30.27 -3.95
C LYS A 850 -24.37 -31.07 -2.75
N HIS A 851 -25.58 -31.58 -2.86
CA HIS A 851 -26.12 -32.54 -1.89
C HIS A 851 -25.55 -33.95 -2.16
N PRO A 852 -25.42 -34.80 -1.13
CA PRO A 852 -24.95 -36.18 -1.29
C PRO A 852 -25.72 -36.95 -2.38
N ASP A 853 -24.99 -37.68 -3.21
CA ASP A 853 -25.57 -38.63 -4.15
C ASP A 853 -26.05 -39.87 -3.40
N THR A 854 -27.26 -40.35 -3.70
CA THR A 854 -27.88 -41.50 -3.03
C THR A 854 -27.97 -42.73 -3.93
N SER A 855 -27.29 -42.72 -5.08
CA SER A 855 -27.29 -43.86 -6.00
C SER A 855 -26.38 -45.00 -5.49
N PRO A 856 -26.50 -46.22 -6.03
CA PRO A 856 -25.59 -47.32 -5.71
C PRO A 856 -24.10 -47.01 -5.98
N GLU A 857 -23.81 -46.06 -6.88
CA GLU A 857 -22.47 -45.64 -7.26
C GLU A 857 -21.95 -44.44 -6.45
N SER A 858 -22.74 -43.94 -5.49
CA SER A 858 -22.46 -42.74 -4.69
C SER A 858 -21.03 -42.67 -4.15
N LYS A 859 -20.52 -43.75 -3.55
CA LYS A 859 -19.15 -43.80 -3.02
C LYS A 859 -18.07 -43.55 -4.08
N ARG A 860 -18.23 -44.15 -5.26
CA ARG A 860 -17.32 -43.94 -6.38
C ARG A 860 -17.42 -42.50 -6.89
N ILE A 861 -18.64 -41.96 -7.01
CA ILE A 861 -18.90 -40.58 -7.45
C ILE A 861 -18.27 -39.56 -6.50
N HIS A 862 -18.45 -39.72 -5.18
CA HIS A 862 -17.87 -38.83 -4.18
C HIS A 862 -16.34 -38.91 -4.14
N PHE A 863 -15.78 -40.12 -4.20
CA PHE A 863 -14.33 -40.33 -4.29
C PHE A 863 -13.74 -39.64 -5.53
N GLU A 864 -14.33 -39.87 -6.71
CA GLU A 864 -13.90 -39.23 -7.96
C GLU A 864 -14.01 -37.71 -7.89
N ALA A 865 -15.07 -37.17 -7.27
CA ALA A 865 -15.23 -35.75 -7.07
C ALA A 865 -14.14 -35.17 -6.13
N GLN A 866 -13.76 -35.90 -5.07
CA GLN A 866 -12.69 -35.47 -4.17
C GLN A 866 -11.33 -35.45 -4.88
N GLN A 867 -11.02 -36.47 -5.67
CA GLN A 867 -9.80 -36.51 -6.47
C GLN A 867 -9.78 -35.40 -7.53
N ALA A 868 -10.92 -35.15 -8.19
CA ALA A 868 -11.05 -34.05 -9.15
C ALA A 868 -10.88 -32.69 -8.48
N GLN A 869 -11.40 -32.47 -7.26
CA GLN A 869 -11.20 -31.21 -6.57
C GLN A 869 -9.71 -31.00 -6.23
N ASN A 870 -9.04 -32.03 -5.72
CA ASN A 870 -7.63 -31.91 -5.35
C ASN A 870 -6.69 -31.71 -6.55
N ARG A 871 -7.07 -32.23 -7.73
CA ARG A 871 -6.25 -32.17 -8.94
C ARG A 871 -6.58 -30.97 -9.83
N ASP A 872 -7.85 -30.66 -10.02
CA ASP A 872 -8.31 -29.78 -11.10
C ASP A 872 -9.06 -28.52 -10.60
N HIS A 873 -9.30 -28.35 -9.30
CA HIS A 873 -10.07 -27.21 -8.80
C HIS A 873 -9.24 -25.92 -8.82
N PRO A 874 -9.77 -24.80 -9.37
CA PRO A 874 -9.02 -23.56 -9.53
C PRO A 874 -8.60 -22.90 -8.22
N ILE A 875 -9.15 -23.33 -7.09
CA ILE A 875 -8.77 -22.84 -5.75
C ILE A 875 -7.98 -23.91 -4.99
N ASP A 876 -8.48 -25.13 -4.89
CA ASP A 876 -7.89 -26.12 -3.98
C ASP A 876 -6.57 -26.68 -4.53
N THR A 877 -6.44 -26.87 -5.84
CA THR A 877 -5.17 -27.34 -6.43
C THR A 877 -3.99 -26.41 -6.09
N PRO A 878 -4.02 -25.09 -6.43
CA PRO A 878 -2.90 -24.21 -6.12
C PRO A 878 -2.69 -24.02 -4.61
N VAL A 879 -3.75 -24.07 -3.79
CA VAL A 879 -3.65 -23.98 -2.32
C VAL A 879 -2.98 -25.22 -1.74
N ASN A 880 -3.35 -26.42 -2.21
CA ASN A 880 -2.73 -27.68 -1.80
C ASN A 880 -1.25 -27.72 -2.18
N GLU A 881 -0.91 -27.27 -3.39
CA GLU A 881 0.47 -27.17 -3.86
C GLU A 881 1.29 -26.20 -3.00
N ALA A 882 0.75 -25.01 -2.71
CA ALA A 882 1.41 -24.02 -1.86
C ALA A 882 1.62 -24.52 -0.42
N ALA A 883 0.62 -25.20 0.15
CA ALA A 883 0.71 -25.74 1.51
C ALA A 883 1.75 -26.86 1.62
N ASN A 884 1.75 -27.81 0.69
CA ASN A 884 2.73 -28.89 0.66
C ASN A 884 4.14 -28.38 0.36
N ALA A 885 4.30 -27.39 -0.52
CA ALA A 885 5.58 -26.74 -0.76
C ALA A 885 6.13 -26.09 0.52
N MET A 886 5.27 -25.40 1.28
CA MET A 886 5.63 -24.78 2.56
C MET A 886 6.05 -25.84 3.59
N LEU A 887 5.28 -26.92 3.76
CA LEU A 887 5.62 -27.98 4.71
C LEU A 887 6.94 -28.68 4.36
N ARG A 888 7.19 -28.96 3.08
CA ARG A 888 8.46 -29.51 2.60
C ARG A 888 9.63 -28.57 2.86
N GLN A 889 9.44 -27.26 2.65
CA GLN A 889 10.45 -26.23 2.99
C GLN A 889 10.79 -26.25 4.49
N MET A 890 9.83 -26.62 5.34
CA MET A 890 10.00 -26.78 6.77
C MET A 890 10.49 -28.19 7.19
N ASN A 891 10.88 -29.02 6.23
CA ASN A 891 11.35 -30.40 6.42
C ASN A 891 10.29 -31.38 6.96
N ALA A 892 9.00 -31.13 6.70
CA ALA A 892 7.98 -32.15 6.92
C ALA A 892 8.25 -33.37 6.03
N THR A 893 8.03 -34.58 6.57
CA THR A 893 8.31 -35.85 5.87
C THR A 893 7.10 -36.39 5.12
N ARG A 894 5.92 -35.79 5.32
CA ARG A 894 4.66 -36.18 4.68
C ARG A 894 3.96 -34.96 4.08
N ASP A 895 3.29 -35.17 2.96
CA ASP A 895 2.37 -34.19 2.39
C ASP A 895 0.99 -34.26 3.06
N LEU A 896 0.28 -33.14 3.01
CA LEU A 896 -1.15 -33.05 3.32
C LEU A 896 -1.96 -33.83 2.26
N PRO A 897 -2.99 -34.58 2.68
CA PRO A 897 -4.02 -35.09 1.77
C PRO A 897 -4.73 -33.95 1.00
N GLY A 898 -4.86 -32.79 1.65
CA GLY A 898 -5.38 -31.53 1.12
C GLY A 898 -5.40 -30.48 2.24
N PHE A 899 -5.34 -29.19 1.87
CA PHE A 899 -5.30 -28.08 2.82
C PHE A 899 -6.56 -28.04 3.71
N ASN A 900 -7.74 -28.27 3.14
CA ASN A 900 -8.98 -28.32 3.92
C ASN A 900 -9.00 -29.51 4.90
N GLU A 901 -8.31 -30.61 4.61
CA GLU A 901 -8.21 -31.77 5.51
C GLU A 901 -7.11 -31.65 6.57
N MET A 902 -6.26 -30.62 6.47
CA MET A 902 -5.07 -30.44 7.28
C MET A 902 -5.37 -30.53 8.78
N ALA A 903 -6.46 -29.90 9.23
CA ALA A 903 -6.79 -29.93 10.64
C ALA A 903 -7.37 -31.27 11.09
N ALA A 904 -8.35 -31.80 10.36
CA ALA A 904 -8.98 -33.08 10.72
C ALA A 904 -7.99 -34.26 10.71
N SER A 905 -6.90 -34.15 9.93
CA SER A 905 -5.84 -35.17 9.87
C SER A 905 -4.57 -34.84 10.66
N GLY A 906 -4.35 -33.57 11.02
CA GLY A 906 -3.14 -33.08 11.69
C GLY A 906 -3.29 -32.74 13.17
N SER A 907 -4.50 -32.82 13.75
CA SER A 907 -4.76 -32.64 15.18
C SER A 907 -5.08 -33.96 15.88
N ASP A 908 -4.65 -34.11 17.12
CA ASP A 908 -4.97 -35.27 17.97
C ASP A 908 -6.46 -35.37 18.26
N ILE A 909 -7.10 -34.21 18.47
CA ILE A 909 -8.54 -34.08 18.72
C ILE A 909 -9.05 -32.90 17.90
N PHE A 910 -10.16 -33.10 17.20
CA PHE A 910 -10.82 -32.06 16.43
C PHE A 910 -12.21 -31.79 17.02
N LEU A 911 -12.37 -30.64 17.68
CA LEU A 911 -13.64 -30.21 18.25
C LEU A 911 -14.38 -29.31 17.25
N GLN A 912 -15.46 -29.82 16.67
CA GLN A 912 -16.27 -29.16 15.65
C GLN A 912 -17.41 -28.37 16.31
N TYR A 913 -17.48 -27.07 16.09
CA TYR A 913 -18.70 -26.30 16.38
C TYR A 913 -19.88 -26.92 15.60
N GLY A 914 -21.05 -26.98 16.23
CA GLY A 914 -22.26 -27.60 15.71
C GLY A 914 -22.58 -28.94 16.33
N VAL A 915 -23.56 -29.62 15.75
CA VAL A 915 -24.05 -30.93 16.18
C VAL A 915 -24.11 -31.88 14.98
N PRO A 916 -24.06 -33.21 15.18
CA PRO A 916 -24.13 -34.17 14.08
C PRO A 916 -25.36 -33.97 13.17
N ALA A 917 -26.50 -33.57 13.74
CA ALA A 917 -27.73 -33.36 12.99
C ALA A 917 -27.64 -32.22 11.95
N PHE A 918 -26.71 -31.28 12.12
CA PHE A 918 -26.46 -30.20 11.17
C PHE A 918 -25.67 -30.66 9.95
N GLU A 919 -24.72 -31.58 10.12
CA GLU A 919 -23.84 -32.05 9.05
C GLU A 919 -24.54 -33.07 8.12
N TYR A 920 -23.99 -33.24 6.91
CA TYR A 920 -24.43 -34.33 6.02
C TYR A 920 -24.18 -35.69 6.68
N GLU A 921 -25.09 -36.62 6.46
CA GLU A 921 -24.97 -37.99 6.93
C GLU A 921 -23.74 -38.66 6.29
N ARG A 922 -22.88 -39.25 7.13
CA ARG A 922 -21.71 -40.01 6.68
C ARG A 922 -21.39 -41.16 7.62
N SER A 923 -20.85 -42.24 7.06
CA SER A 923 -20.46 -43.47 7.74
C SER A 923 -18.99 -43.47 8.17
N ASP A 924 -18.20 -42.51 7.67
CA ASP A 924 -16.74 -42.45 7.82
C ASP A 924 -16.27 -41.25 8.66
N TRP A 925 -16.96 -40.98 9.77
CA TRP A 925 -16.49 -40.03 10.78
C TRP A 925 -15.09 -40.39 11.26
N ARG A 926 -14.20 -39.39 11.34
CA ARG A 926 -12.84 -39.60 11.85
C ARG A 926 -12.90 -39.85 13.36
N PRO A 927 -12.10 -40.78 13.92
CA PRO A 927 -12.14 -41.11 15.34
C PRO A 927 -11.79 -39.94 16.28
N ASN A 928 -11.01 -38.97 15.79
CA ASN A 928 -10.60 -37.79 16.56
C ASN A 928 -11.64 -36.65 16.59
N LEU A 929 -12.78 -36.80 15.91
CA LEU A 929 -13.83 -35.78 15.86
C LEU A 929 -14.75 -35.84 17.08
N LYS A 930 -15.03 -34.68 17.68
CA LYS A 930 -16.15 -34.48 18.61
C LYS A 930 -16.92 -33.21 18.26
N PHE A 931 -18.24 -33.24 18.41
CA PHE A 931 -19.10 -32.06 18.25
C PHE A 931 -19.26 -31.34 19.59
N MET A 932 -19.31 -30.01 19.56
CA MET A 932 -19.35 -29.21 20.78
C MET A 932 -20.50 -28.18 20.85
N GLY A 933 -21.47 -28.23 19.94
CA GLY A 933 -22.62 -27.33 19.94
C GLY A 933 -22.30 -25.94 19.39
N ALA A 934 -23.12 -24.95 19.70
CA ALA A 934 -22.95 -23.57 19.22
C ALA A 934 -22.28 -22.68 20.29
N PRO A 935 -21.60 -21.59 19.89
CA PRO A 935 -21.15 -20.59 20.85
C PRO A 935 -22.37 -19.95 21.55
N VAL A 936 -22.28 -19.81 22.88
CA VAL A 936 -23.39 -19.29 23.71
C VAL A 936 -23.40 -17.75 23.74
N SER A 937 -22.24 -17.12 23.54
CA SER A 937 -22.04 -15.66 23.47
C SER A 937 -21.06 -15.29 22.34
N VAL A 938 -21.16 -14.04 21.85
CA VAL A 938 -20.21 -13.41 20.92
C VAL A 938 -19.08 -12.76 21.73
N GLY A 939 -17.86 -13.30 21.69
CA GLY A 939 -16.70 -12.69 22.36
C GLY A 939 -16.21 -11.42 21.66
N ILE A 940 -15.32 -10.67 22.33
CA ILE A 940 -14.67 -9.38 21.95
C ILE A 940 -15.54 -8.10 21.95
N ALA A 941 -16.88 -8.16 21.95
CA ALA A 941 -17.75 -6.98 21.87
C ALA A 941 -18.59 -6.77 23.14
N ASP A 942 -19.09 -5.55 23.37
CA ASP A 942 -20.02 -5.25 24.47
C ASP A 942 -21.28 -6.12 24.35
N HIS A 943 -21.63 -6.84 25.42
CA HIS A 943 -22.77 -7.75 25.47
C HIS A 943 -24.10 -7.03 25.70
N THR A 944 -24.15 -5.71 25.55
CA THR A 944 -25.39 -4.94 25.72
C THR A 944 -26.13 -4.74 24.39
N LEU A 945 -27.46 -4.82 24.46
CA LEU A 945 -28.31 -4.48 23.31
C LEU A 945 -28.33 -2.95 23.12
N PRO A 946 -28.45 -2.45 21.87
CA PRO A 946 -28.47 -1.01 21.59
C PRO A 946 -29.56 -0.25 22.36
N GLU A 947 -29.34 1.03 22.67
CA GLU A 947 -30.28 1.85 23.45
C GLU A 947 -31.69 1.91 22.83
N TRP A 948 -31.80 1.81 21.50
CA TRP A 948 -33.06 1.81 20.76
C TRP A 948 -33.80 0.46 20.78
N TRP A 949 -33.34 -0.55 21.53
CA TRP A 949 -33.95 -1.89 21.52
C TRP A 949 -35.43 -1.93 21.94
N ASN A 950 -35.89 -0.91 22.69
CA ASN A 950 -37.32 -0.78 23.02
C ASN A 950 -38.21 -0.75 21.77
N ASP A 951 -37.74 -0.19 20.65
CA ASP A 951 -38.48 -0.16 19.39
C ASP A 951 -38.76 -1.57 18.85
N VAL A 952 -37.83 -2.51 19.05
CA VAL A 952 -37.99 -3.92 18.67
C VAL A 952 -39.04 -4.60 19.54
N LEU A 953 -39.04 -4.30 20.84
CA LEU A 953 -40.01 -4.83 21.79
C LEU A 953 -41.43 -4.33 21.48
N GLU A 954 -41.57 -3.04 21.17
CA GLU A 954 -42.84 -2.44 20.75
C GLU A 954 -43.34 -3.01 19.43
N ALA A 955 -42.46 -3.15 18.42
CA ALA A 955 -42.81 -3.77 17.15
C ALA A 955 -43.29 -5.22 17.32
N LYS A 956 -42.60 -6.01 18.15
CA LYS A 956 -43.00 -7.40 18.46
C LYS A 956 -44.33 -7.45 19.21
N ALA A 957 -44.55 -6.54 20.17
CA ALA A 957 -45.82 -6.44 20.89
C ALA A 957 -46.99 -6.02 19.96
N ALA A 958 -46.70 -5.23 18.93
CA ALA A 958 -47.65 -4.88 17.86
C ALA A 958 -47.87 -6.00 16.83
N GLY A 959 -47.26 -7.18 17.02
CA GLY A 959 -47.43 -8.35 16.15
C GLY A 959 -46.62 -8.31 14.85
N LYS A 960 -45.65 -7.39 14.72
CA LYS A 960 -44.75 -7.34 13.57
C LYS A 960 -43.75 -8.49 13.60
N LYS A 961 -43.38 -8.98 12.41
CA LYS A 961 -42.29 -9.96 12.23
C LYS A 961 -40.96 -9.23 12.30
N ILE A 962 -40.04 -9.74 13.11
CA ILE A 962 -38.72 -9.12 13.25
C ILE A 962 -37.75 -9.80 12.28
N VAL A 963 -37.24 -9.05 11.31
CA VAL A 963 -36.24 -9.52 10.34
C VAL A 963 -34.87 -9.03 10.79
N ALA A 964 -33.98 -9.96 11.13
CA ALA A 964 -32.59 -9.62 11.39
C ALA A 964 -31.76 -9.77 10.10
N VAL A 965 -30.94 -8.77 9.80
CA VAL A 965 -30.02 -8.79 8.66
C VAL A 965 -28.59 -8.73 9.17
N SER A 966 -27.79 -9.75 8.88
CA SER A 966 -26.38 -9.83 9.29
C SER A 966 -25.48 -10.10 8.11
N SER A 967 -24.62 -9.11 7.79
CA SER A 967 -23.52 -9.30 6.84
C SER A 967 -22.35 -10.06 7.48
N SER A 968 -21.45 -10.54 6.64
CA SER A 968 -20.20 -11.18 7.06
C SER A 968 -19.11 -10.14 7.33
N SER A 969 -18.20 -10.40 8.28
CA SER A 969 -17.04 -9.54 8.59
C SER A 969 -16.00 -9.42 7.45
N VAL A 970 -16.21 -10.13 6.34
CA VAL A 970 -15.34 -10.12 5.15
C VAL A 970 -16.07 -9.62 3.89
N VAL A 971 -17.36 -9.25 4.00
CA VAL A 971 -18.16 -8.65 2.93
C VAL A 971 -18.51 -7.22 3.38
N PHE A 972 -17.69 -6.27 2.92
CA PHE A 972 -17.77 -4.86 3.33
C PHE A 972 -18.78 -4.05 2.50
N ASP A 973 -19.15 -4.55 1.32
CA ASP A 973 -20.08 -3.90 0.42
C ASP A 973 -21.53 -4.13 0.87
N THR A 974 -22.16 -3.08 1.38
CA THR A 974 -23.55 -3.10 1.87
C THR A 974 -24.55 -3.37 0.74
N SER A 975 -24.18 -3.16 -0.54
CA SER A 975 -25.00 -3.45 -1.72
C SER A 975 -25.22 -4.95 -1.98
N VAL A 976 -24.43 -5.81 -1.33
CA VAL A 976 -24.51 -7.27 -1.51
C VAL A 976 -25.71 -7.89 -0.79
N LEU A 977 -26.05 -7.40 0.41
CA LEU A 977 -27.12 -7.97 1.26
C LEU A 977 -27.90 -6.94 2.05
N ILE A 978 -27.23 -6.01 2.74
CA ILE A 978 -27.87 -5.06 3.67
C ILE A 978 -28.85 -4.16 2.92
N LYS A 979 -28.39 -3.49 1.86
CA LYS A 979 -29.23 -2.59 1.06
C LYS A 979 -30.39 -3.33 0.38
N PRO A 980 -30.18 -4.46 -0.34
CA PRO A 980 -31.30 -5.25 -0.88
C PRO A 980 -32.32 -5.70 0.18
N ALA A 981 -31.87 -6.04 1.40
CA ALA A 981 -32.78 -6.44 2.47
C ALA A 981 -33.60 -5.24 3.01
N LEU A 982 -32.98 -4.06 3.13
CA LEU A 982 -33.69 -2.84 3.49
C LEU A 982 -34.67 -2.40 2.40
N GLU A 983 -34.31 -2.54 1.12
CA GLU A 983 -35.22 -2.30 0.00
C GLU A 983 -36.39 -3.30 -0.01
N ALA A 984 -36.14 -4.58 0.34
CA ALA A 984 -37.17 -5.62 0.41
C ALA A 984 -38.18 -5.42 1.55
N PHE A 985 -37.73 -4.93 2.70
CA PHE A 985 -38.52 -4.96 3.95
C PHE A 985 -38.81 -3.58 4.55
N GLY A 986 -38.12 -2.52 4.11
CA GLY A 986 -38.14 -1.17 4.68
C GLY A 986 -39.46 -0.41 4.61
N GLY A 987 -40.40 -0.88 3.79
CA GLY A 987 -41.75 -0.28 3.66
C GLY A 987 -42.88 -1.20 4.08
N ARG A 988 -42.57 -2.38 4.66
CA ARG A 988 -43.59 -3.37 5.00
C ARG A 988 -44.16 -3.12 6.39
N ASP A 989 -45.46 -2.91 6.47
CA ASP A 989 -46.18 -2.67 7.74
C ASP A 989 -46.15 -3.88 8.68
N ASP A 990 -46.06 -5.09 8.13
CA ASP A 990 -46.02 -6.35 8.88
C ASP A 990 -44.62 -6.74 9.39
N VAL A 991 -43.60 -5.94 9.09
CA VAL A 991 -42.19 -6.23 9.38
C VAL A 991 -41.51 -5.09 10.13
N PHE A 992 -40.57 -5.44 11.00
CA PHE A 992 -39.58 -4.53 11.57
C PHE A 992 -38.18 -5.10 11.32
N VAL A 993 -37.26 -4.28 10.83
CA VAL A 993 -35.93 -4.72 10.40
C VAL A 993 -34.88 -4.26 11.40
N ILE A 994 -34.01 -5.20 11.81
CA ILE A 994 -32.77 -4.87 12.51
C ILE A 994 -31.58 -5.30 11.65
N ALA A 995 -30.62 -4.41 11.42
CA ALA A 995 -29.45 -4.71 10.61
C ALA A 995 -28.15 -4.41 11.36
N THR A 996 -27.16 -5.31 11.24
CA THR A 996 -25.80 -5.12 11.75
C THR A 996 -24.81 -4.93 10.61
N LEU A 997 -24.01 -3.86 10.69
CA LEU A 997 -23.05 -3.49 9.63
C LEU A 997 -21.69 -4.18 9.78
N VAL A 998 -21.33 -4.64 10.99
CA VAL A 998 -20.09 -5.35 11.40
C VAL A 998 -18.79 -4.57 11.18
N THR A 999 -18.64 -3.87 10.05
CA THR A 999 -17.38 -3.26 9.59
C THR A 999 -17.53 -1.82 9.12
N SER A 1000 -18.75 -1.34 8.87
CA SER A 1000 -19.05 0.04 8.47
C SER A 1000 -19.71 0.80 9.62
N ASP A 1001 -19.44 2.10 9.71
CA ASP A 1001 -20.13 2.99 10.64
C ASP A 1001 -21.49 3.38 10.06
N VAL A 1002 -22.51 3.54 10.90
CA VAL A 1002 -23.89 3.80 10.44
C VAL A 1002 -23.96 5.11 9.66
N GLU A 1003 -23.11 6.07 10.01
CA GLU A 1003 -22.96 7.39 9.39
C GLU A 1003 -22.37 7.34 7.97
N THR A 1004 -21.81 6.20 7.57
CA THR A 1004 -21.14 6.02 6.26
C THR A 1004 -22.05 5.39 5.19
N LEU A 1005 -23.31 5.07 5.53
CA LEU A 1005 -24.27 4.50 4.59
C LEU A 1005 -24.68 5.53 3.53
N ASP A 1006 -24.72 5.10 2.25
CA ASP A 1006 -25.07 5.92 1.09
C ASP A 1006 -26.57 5.86 0.73
N PHE A 1007 -27.40 5.27 1.60
CA PHE A 1007 -28.85 5.14 1.43
C PHE A 1007 -29.59 5.49 2.72
N GLU A 1008 -30.85 5.92 2.57
CA GLU A 1008 -31.71 6.27 3.70
C GLU A 1008 -32.18 5.02 4.46
N ILE A 1009 -32.19 5.10 5.79
CA ILE A 1009 -32.69 4.04 6.65
C ILE A 1009 -34.22 4.17 6.76
N PRO A 1010 -35.01 3.15 6.38
CA PRO A 1010 -36.47 3.22 6.47
C PRO A 1010 -37.00 3.34 7.91
N GLU A 1011 -38.19 3.92 8.11
CA GLU A 1011 -38.74 4.19 9.45
C GLU A 1011 -38.92 2.92 10.32
N ASN A 1012 -39.29 1.79 9.70
CA ASN A 1012 -39.45 0.49 10.36
C ASN A 1012 -38.11 -0.27 10.57
N THR A 1013 -36.98 0.40 10.37
CA THR A 1013 -35.65 -0.20 10.39
C THR A 1013 -34.78 0.44 11.46
N ARG A 1014 -33.95 -0.37 12.13
CA ARG A 1014 -32.85 0.09 12.99
C ARG A 1014 -31.55 -0.57 12.57
N VAL A 1015 -30.49 0.23 12.54
CA VAL A 1015 -29.16 -0.22 12.13
C VAL A 1015 -28.17 0.11 13.24
N ALA A 1016 -27.30 -0.83 13.56
CA ALA A 1016 -26.16 -0.59 14.45
C ALA A 1016 -24.89 -1.20 13.86
N LYS A 1017 -23.75 -0.69 14.33
CA LYS A 1017 -22.44 -1.27 14.02
C LYS A 1017 -22.32 -2.71 14.48
N PHE A 1018 -22.88 -3.01 15.65
CA PHE A 1018 -22.90 -4.34 16.26
C PHE A 1018 -24.22 -4.58 17.01
N ILE A 1019 -24.75 -5.79 16.91
CA ILE A 1019 -25.90 -6.28 17.68
C ILE A 1019 -25.53 -7.69 18.17
N PRO A 1020 -25.51 -7.96 19.49
CA PRO A 1020 -25.25 -9.30 20.01
C PRO A 1020 -26.38 -10.25 19.60
N LEU A 1021 -26.09 -11.11 18.61
CA LEU A 1021 -27.10 -11.91 17.93
C LEU A 1021 -27.73 -12.97 18.85
N ASP A 1022 -26.97 -13.52 19.79
CA ASP A 1022 -27.43 -14.43 20.83
C ASP A 1022 -28.55 -13.81 21.70
N LEU A 1023 -28.47 -12.51 21.98
CA LEU A 1023 -29.50 -11.76 22.71
C LEU A 1023 -30.66 -11.33 21.81
N ALA A 1024 -30.39 -11.08 20.52
CA ALA A 1024 -31.39 -10.65 19.55
C ALA A 1024 -32.29 -11.79 19.06
N LEU A 1025 -31.73 -12.97 18.77
CA LEU A 1025 -32.42 -14.10 18.14
C LEU A 1025 -33.73 -14.53 18.82
N PRO A 1026 -33.90 -14.49 20.17
CA PRO A 1026 -35.19 -14.76 20.82
C PRO A 1026 -36.34 -13.85 20.37
N TYR A 1027 -36.03 -12.72 19.72
CA TYR A 1027 -37.00 -11.76 19.19
C TYR A 1027 -37.17 -11.84 17.68
N VAL A 1028 -36.24 -12.50 16.98
CA VAL A 1028 -36.16 -12.56 15.53
C VAL A 1028 -37.10 -13.64 14.98
N THR A 1029 -37.87 -13.29 13.94
CA THR A 1029 -38.72 -14.22 13.19
C THR A 1029 -37.94 -14.94 12.09
N VAL A 1030 -37.07 -14.21 11.38
CA VAL A 1030 -36.20 -14.77 10.34
C VAL A 1030 -34.88 -14.01 10.30
N LEU A 1031 -33.80 -14.75 10.05
CA LEU A 1031 -32.47 -14.21 9.86
C LEU A 1031 -32.10 -14.20 8.37
N VAL A 1032 -31.77 -13.04 7.84
CA VAL A 1032 -31.22 -12.84 6.48
C VAL A 1032 -29.71 -12.67 6.59
N THR A 1033 -28.93 -13.56 5.98
CA THR A 1033 -27.47 -13.56 6.13
C THR A 1033 -26.73 -14.05 4.88
N ASN A 1034 -25.44 -13.72 4.76
CA ASN A 1034 -24.57 -14.35 3.77
C ASN A 1034 -24.23 -15.82 4.11
N GLY A 1035 -24.55 -16.31 5.32
CA GLY A 1035 -24.32 -17.70 5.73
C GLY A 1035 -22.99 -17.93 6.45
N GLY A 1036 -22.55 -16.97 7.26
CA GLY A 1036 -21.36 -17.16 8.10
C GLY A 1036 -21.58 -18.26 9.14
N TYR A 1037 -20.62 -19.17 9.29
CA TYR A 1037 -20.79 -20.38 10.09
C TYR A 1037 -21.28 -20.11 11.52
N GLY A 1038 -20.62 -19.23 12.28
CA GLY A 1038 -21.00 -18.93 13.67
C GLY A 1038 -22.42 -18.39 13.82
N THR A 1039 -22.80 -17.45 12.95
CA THR A 1039 -24.16 -16.89 12.84
C THR A 1039 -25.21 -17.98 12.58
N VAL A 1040 -24.90 -18.92 11.67
CA VAL A 1040 -25.76 -20.07 11.38
C VAL A 1040 -25.90 -20.97 12.60
N GLN A 1041 -24.80 -21.29 13.29
CA GLN A 1041 -24.83 -22.10 14.52
C GLN A 1041 -25.72 -21.46 15.60
N GLN A 1042 -25.61 -20.14 15.81
CA GLN A 1042 -26.44 -19.40 16.77
C GLN A 1042 -27.94 -19.44 16.40
N SER A 1043 -28.25 -19.25 15.11
CA SER A 1043 -29.63 -19.30 14.62
C SER A 1043 -30.26 -20.69 14.82
N LEU A 1044 -29.50 -21.76 14.53
CA LEU A 1044 -29.95 -23.14 14.74
C LEU A 1044 -30.20 -23.43 16.23
N ARG A 1045 -29.29 -22.98 17.11
CA ARG A 1045 -29.47 -23.06 18.57
C ARG A 1045 -30.70 -22.29 19.05
N ALA A 1046 -31.01 -21.14 18.45
CA ALA A 1046 -32.20 -20.36 18.79
C ALA A 1046 -33.50 -20.94 18.19
N GLY A 1047 -33.40 -21.75 17.14
CA GLY A 1047 -34.53 -22.27 16.37
C GLY A 1047 -35.11 -21.23 15.39
N VAL A 1048 -34.28 -20.30 14.92
CA VAL A 1048 -34.70 -19.22 14.01
C VAL A 1048 -34.37 -19.61 12.56
N PRO A 1049 -35.34 -19.55 11.63
CA PRO A 1049 -35.11 -19.88 10.23
C PRO A 1049 -34.30 -18.80 9.50
N MET A 1050 -33.64 -19.22 8.42
CA MET A 1050 -32.66 -18.37 7.74
C MET A 1050 -32.86 -18.30 6.23
N ILE A 1051 -32.70 -17.11 5.66
CA ILE A 1051 -32.53 -16.88 4.22
C ILE A 1051 -31.05 -16.59 3.99
N ILE A 1052 -30.38 -17.48 3.23
CA ILE A 1052 -28.94 -17.42 2.97
C ILE A 1052 -28.71 -17.11 1.49
N SER A 1053 -27.78 -16.22 1.17
CA SER A 1053 -27.48 -15.89 -0.23
C SER A 1053 -26.02 -16.05 -0.66
N GLY A 1054 -25.03 -15.99 0.22
CA GLY A 1054 -23.61 -15.89 -0.19
C GLY A 1054 -23.01 -17.16 -0.82
N ILE A 1055 -22.05 -16.98 -1.75
CA ILE A 1055 -21.42 -18.08 -2.54
C ILE A 1055 -19.89 -18.19 -2.44
N GLY A 1056 -19.23 -17.44 -1.56
CA GLY A 1056 -17.76 -17.49 -1.40
C GLY A 1056 -17.33 -18.23 -0.12
N GLN A 1057 -16.10 -18.75 -0.10
CA GLN A 1057 -15.53 -19.47 1.05
C GLN A 1057 -16.38 -20.69 1.46
N ASP A 1058 -16.71 -20.83 2.75
CA ASP A 1058 -17.53 -21.89 3.32
C ASP A 1058 -19.04 -21.77 2.99
N LYS A 1059 -19.50 -20.61 2.50
CA LYS A 1059 -20.93 -20.26 2.39
C LYS A 1059 -21.69 -21.15 1.41
N LEU A 1060 -21.04 -21.59 0.33
CA LEU A 1060 -21.62 -22.56 -0.61
C LEU A 1060 -22.03 -23.85 0.10
N HIS A 1061 -21.18 -24.35 1.00
CA HIS A 1061 -21.41 -25.59 1.72
C HIS A 1061 -22.43 -25.38 2.85
N THR A 1062 -22.26 -24.32 3.64
CA THR A 1062 -23.20 -23.96 4.72
C THR A 1062 -24.62 -23.73 4.19
N GLY A 1063 -24.78 -22.96 3.11
CA GLY A 1063 -26.08 -22.71 2.48
C GLY A 1063 -26.71 -23.99 1.92
N ALA A 1064 -25.92 -24.86 1.30
CA ALA A 1064 -26.40 -26.15 0.83
C ALA A 1064 -26.88 -27.05 1.98
N LEU A 1065 -26.17 -27.11 3.11
CA LEU A 1065 -26.61 -27.85 4.31
C LEU A 1065 -27.94 -27.33 4.83
N ILE A 1066 -28.09 -26.01 4.94
CA ILE A 1066 -29.32 -25.37 5.40
C ILE A 1066 -30.50 -25.72 4.49
N ASN A 1067 -30.30 -25.68 3.18
CA ASN A 1067 -31.34 -26.04 2.21
C ASN A 1067 -31.67 -27.54 2.24
N TYR A 1068 -30.66 -28.41 2.32
CA TYR A 1068 -30.81 -29.86 2.36
C TYR A 1068 -31.58 -30.32 3.60
N LYS A 1069 -31.17 -29.83 4.77
CA LYS A 1069 -31.82 -30.14 6.04
C LYS A 1069 -33.18 -29.45 6.18
N GLY A 1070 -33.47 -28.45 5.37
CA GLY A 1070 -34.71 -27.68 5.42
C GLY A 1070 -34.78 -26.78 6.66
N PHE A 1071 -33.64 -26.19 7.05
CA PHE A 1071 -33.54 -25.20 8.11
C PHE A 1071 -33.71 -23.76 7.59
N GLY A 1072 -33.80 -23.60 6.27
CA GLY A 1072 -33.92 -22.30 5.63
C GLY A 1072 -33.95 -22.39 4.11
N ILE A 1073 -33.83 -21.24 3.47
CA ILE A 1073 -33.76 -21.11 2.00
C ILE A 1073 -32.36 -20.63 1.63
N TYR A 1074 -31.77 -21.23 0.60
CA TYR A 1074 -30.48 -20.83 0.06
C TYR A 1074 -30.62 -20.37 -1.39
N ASN A 1075 -30.32 -19.09 -1.64
CA ASN A 1075 -30.47 -18.45 -2.94
C ASN A 1075 -29.23 -18.57 -3.84
N ALA A 1076 -28.05 -18.82 -3.25
CA ALA A 1076 -26.79 -19.04 -3.95
C ALA A 1076 -26.45 -17.94 -5.00
N LEU A 1077 -26.46 -16.67 -4.60
CA LEU A 1077 -26.10 -15.53 -5.45
C LEU A 1077 -24.95 -14.68 -4.86
N PRO A 1078 -24.01 -14.20 -5.70
CA PRO A 1078 -22.98 -13.27 -5.22
C PRO A 1078 -23.55 -11.93 -4.75
N GLN A 1079 -24.68 -11.50 -5.32
CA GLN A 1079 -25.46 -10.33 -4.90
C GLN A 1079 -26.95 -10.70 -5.01
N VAL A 1080 -27.72 -10.47 -3.94
CA VAL A 1080 -29.15 -10.80 -3.89
C VAL A 1080 -30.01 -9.59 -4.27
N THR A 1081 -31.16 -9.81 -4.90
CA THR A 1081 -32.13 -8.74 -5.20
C THR A 1081 -33.22 -8.66 -4.13
N ALA A 1082 -33.84 -7.50 -4.00
CA ALA A 1082 -34.95 -7.30 -3.07
C ALA A 1082 -36.14 -8.22 -3.40
N GLU A 1083 -36.45 -8.42 -4.68
CA GLU A 1083 -37.56 -9.27 -5.13
C GLU A 1083 -37.36 -10.73 -4.71
N LEU A 1084 -36.13 -11.24 -4.82
CA LEU A 1084 -35.83 -12.61 -4.43
C LEU A 1084 -35.88 -12.80 -2.91
N LEU A 1085 -35.47 -11.78 -2.14
CA LEU A 1085 -35.61 -11.80 -0.68
C LEU A 1085 -37.08 -11.79 -0.27
N ILE A 1086 -37.93 -11.01 -0.96
CA ILE A 1086 -39.39 -11.01 -0.75
C ILE A 1086 -39.96 -12.40 -1.03
N GLU A 1087 -39.65 -12.98 -2.19
CA GLU A 1087 -40.13 -14.32 -2.57
C GLU A 1087 -39.69 -15.39 -1.55
N SER A 1088 -38.42 -15.36 -1.14
CA SER A 1088 -37.88 -16.28 -0.14
C SER A 1088 -38.57 -16.12 1.21
N PHE A 1089 -38.78 -14.88 1.64
CA PHE A 1089 -39.47 -14.55 2.89
C PHE A 1089 -40.91 -15.05 2.89
N ASP A 1090 -41.68 -14.73 1.85
CA ASP A 1090 -43.09 -15.12 1.77
C ASP A 1090 -43.23 -16.64 1.65
N LYS A 1091 -42.34 -17.31 0.90
CA LYS A 1091 -42.27 -18.79 0.82
C LYS A 1091 -41.96 -19.43 2.17
N MET A 1092 -41.03 -18.87 2.93
CA MET A 1092 -40.66 -19.37 4.25
C MET A 1092 -41.79 -19.17 5.27
N MET A 1093 -42.42 -18.00 5.26
CA MET A 1093 -43.55 -17.71 6.15
C MET A 1093 -44.78 -18.56 5.83
N GLY A 1094 -44.96 -18.97 4.57
CA GLY A 1094 -46.02 -19.86 4.14
C GLY A 1094 -45.78 -21.35 4.43
N ASN A 1095 -44.61 -21.74 4.94
CA ASN A 1095 -44.24 -23.14 5.14
C ASN A 1095 -43.77 -23.41 6.58
N ALA A 1096 -44.67 -23.97 7.40
CA ALA A 1096 -44.38 -24.30 8.79
C ALA A 1096 -43.26 -25.35 8.98
N THR A 1097 -42.96 -26.16 7.95
CA THR A 1097 -41.97 -27.25 8.08
C THR A 1097 -40.56 -26.76 8.41
N TYR A 1098 -40.19 -25.54 8.02
CA TYR A 1098 -38.90 -24.94 8.41
C TYR A 1098 -38.79 -24.79 9.93
N HIS A 1099 -39.84 -24.26 10.58
CA HIS A 1099 -39.88 -24.09 12.03
C HIS A 1099 -39.96 -25.43 12.77
N GLU A 1100 -40.72 -26.39 12.25
CA GLU A 1100 -40.82 -27.74 12.83
C GLU A 1100 -39.45 -28.44 12.86
N ARG A 1101 -38.71 -28.42 11.74
CA ARG A 1101 -37.37 -29.00 11.67
C ARG A 1101 -36.37 -28.27 12.56
N LEU A 1102 -36.47 -26.95 12.65
CA LEU A 1102 -35.62 -26.14 13.52
C LEU A 1102 -35.87 -26.40 15.01
N ASN A 1103 -37.12 -26.66 15.42
CA ASN A 1103 -37.41 -27.03 16.80
C ASN A 1103 -36.74 -28.36 17.18
N VAL A 1104 -36.72 -29.33 16.26
CA VAL A 1104 -36.02 -30.62 16.48
C VAL A 1104 -34.51 -30.41 16.61
N VAL A 1105 -33.88 -29.66 15.69
CA VAL A 1105 -32.43 -29.45 15.77
C VAL A 1105 -32.05 -28.59 16.98
N LYS A 1106 -32.90 -27.62 17.38
CA LYS A 1106 -32.72 -26.81 18.59
C LYS A 1106 -32.62 -27.67 19.85
N GLU A 1107 -33.48 -28.68 19.99
CA GLU A 1107 -33.39 -29.65 21.09
C GLU A 1107 -32.09 -30.44 21.06
N ASP A 1108 -31.54 -30.71 19.88
CA ASP A 1108 -30.24 -31.36 19.74
C ASP A 1108 -29.10 -30.44 20.20
N TYR A 1109 -29.08 -29.16 19.76
CA TYR A 1109 -28.12 -28.15 20.24
C TYR A 1109 -28.15 -27.96 21.75
N ALA A 1110 -29.31 -28.12 22.40
CA ALA A 1110 -29.44 -28.00 23.86
C ALA A 1110 -28.65 -29.06 24.64
N LYS A 1111 -28.22 -30.16 24.01
CA LYS A 1111 -27.42 -31.22 24.62
C LYS A 1111 -25.92 -30.90 24.66
N TYR A 1112 -25.48 -29.85 23.97
CA TYR A 1112 -24.08 -29.52 23.80
C TYR A 1112 -23.76 -28.18 24.45
N ASN A 1113 -22.69 -28.16 25.26
CA ASN A 1113 -22.09 -26.95 25.79
C ASN A 1113 -20.61 -26.92 25.41
N ALA A 1114 -20.23 -25.96 24.56
CA ALA A 1114 -18.89 -25.90 24.01
C ALA A 1114 -17.80 -25.82 25.09
N VAL A 1115 -18.00 -25.01 26.13
CA VAL A 1115 -17.02 -24.83 27.21
C VAL A 1115 -16.89 -26.11 28.04
N GLU A 1116 -18.01 -26.74 28.39
CA GLU A 1116 -18.01 -27.99 29.17
C GLU A 1116 -17.34 -29.14 28.41
N ILE A 1117 -17.60 -29.24 27.10
CA ILE A 1117 -17.01 -30.29 26.25
C ILE A 1117 -15.50 -30.08 26.06
N VAL A 1118 -15.05 -28.82 25.95
CA VAL A 1118 -13.61 -28.51 25.91
C VAL A 1118 -12.95 -28.86 27.26
N ASP A 1119 -13.55 -28.48 28.39
CA ASP A 1119 -13.06 -28.82 29.74
C ASP A 1119 -13.03 -30.34 29.98
N GLU A 1120 -14.07 -31.06 29.56
CA GLU A 1120 -14.11 -32.52 29.59
C GLU A 1120 -13.01 -33.14 28.75
N THR A 1121 -12.78 -32.62 27.53
CA THR A 1121 -11.72 -33.11 26.64
C THR A 1121 -10.34 -32.89 27.27
N ILE A 1122 -10.10 -31.73 27.88
CA ILE A 1122 -8.87 -31.45 28.64
C ILE A 1122 -8.68 -32.47 29.76
N ARG A 1123 -9.72 -32.75 30.56
CA ARG A 1123 -9.65 -33.75 31.64
C ARG A 1123 -9.35 -35.15 31.12
N GLN A 1124 -9.99 -35.57 30.03
CA GLN A 1124 -9.75 -36.88 29.42
C GLN A 1124 -8.29 -37.02 28.94
N VAL A 1125 -7.72 -35.96 28.35
CA VAL A 1125 -6.30 -35.92 27.98
C VAL A 1125 -5.39 -36.05 29.22
N LEU A 1126 -5.68 -35.31 30.28
CA LEU A 1126 -4.91 -35.35 31.53
C LEU A 1126 -4.96 -36.73 32.21
N ASN A 1127 -6.09 -37.43 32.10
CA ASN A 1127 -6.29 -38.77 32.65
C ASN A 1127 -5.74 -39.89 31.73
N GLY A 1128 -5.31 -39.58 30.51
CA GLY A 1128 -4.88 -40.58 29.53
C GLY A 1128 -6.02 -41.42 28.95
N GLU A 1129 -7.24 -40.86 28.92
CA GLU A 1129 -8.46 -41.52 28.42
C GLU A 1129 -8.68 -41.32 26.90
N VAL A 1130 -7.81 -40.56 26.24
CA VAL A 1130 -7.88 -40.30 24.78
C VAL A 1130 -6.64 -40.83 24.09
N ASP A 1131 -6.85 -41.60 23.01
CA ASP A 1131 -5.78 -42.02 22.11
C ASP A 1131 -5.32 -40.82 21.27
N ILE A 1132 -4.09 -40.36 21.53
CA ILE A 1132 -3.41 -39.28 20.80
C ILE A 1132 -2.87 -39.86 19.49
N LEU A 1133 -3.06 -39.15 18.37
CA LEU A 1133 -2.66 -39.61 17.04
C LEU A 1133 -1.13 -39.58 16.91
N LEU A 1134 -0.51 -40.76 17.10
CA LEU A 1134 0.94 -41.04 16.98
C LEU A 1134 1.71 -40.11 16.05
#